data_AF-A0A914V7H0-F1
#
_entry.id   AF-A0A914V7H0-F1
#
_cell.length_a   1.000
_cell.length_b   1.000
_cell.length_c   1.000
_cell.angle_alpha   90.00
_cell.angle_beta   90.00
_cell.angle_gamma   90.00
#
_symmetry.space_group_name_H-M   'P 1'
#
loop_
_entity.id
_entity.type
_entity.pdbx_description
1 polymer ?
#
loop_
_entity_poly.entity_id
_entity_poly.type
_entity_poly.pdbx_seq_one_letter_code
_entity_poly.pdbx_strand_id
1 'polypeptide(L)'
;MAFSIRVAVAVFVLVIIARSFAQQDCSTAPTEALKIICEQLNRWDASAREAQDKPLPRVDAILPPSIPGQPKPEAVPLLAEAAAGVPIPLTAHSCMSLDCLCPYLHGSIGPDGTCFLKSGKPLKPALRKEYRRLTDDERTRFHGAMNTLKQNGEFQRIAKLHSQTGVSGGAHSGPAFLPWHREYTKRVEIAIRLLDPDLAMPYWGSVLDQNMPDSRDSVLFSSLFFGESDSFGNVINGAYANWKTLEGRASILRHTGSQASLFTDVQLNNVYSQTAIDQVLAYTAPRQGCPVRPDWNCLEYVHGNPHIWVGGDMLDQSTSANDPVFYMHHSFVDLIWENWRQKQQSRADRETVYPNDIAECSNVQHFKESDMKPFDGVKNIDGLSNKYTDNMYQYEQIPTCSAGAPNCGSDFLFCDLTHGNPRCVSKAREGGKCDGGFEQSDICYKGTCQNGRCVGKNEVTTPSTKVPDQTTTPTTTTSTTTIATTRLSTTPAFVNCFNENQCCATWATSGECTRNPVYMNSWCMASCGRCKPSFDISVECSDHHKQCKFWADEGECKNNELWMTENCRQTCNACSPTRAEVCSGKATTQPPSTTATTQRVTNVPTVKTTQPPTTLPTSCDPGCWNEFICCEEWKQQGQ
;
A
#
# COMPACT_ATOMS: atom_id res chain seq x y z
N MET A 1 -9.11 70.59 16.31
CA MET A 1 -8.99 69.93 15.00
C MET A 1 -7.80 68.96 14.90
N ALA A 2 -6.60 69.29 15.39
CA ALA A 2 -5.44 68.40 15.28
C ALA A 2 -5.54 67.06 16.06
N PHE A 3 -6.30 67.01 17.16
CA PHE A 3 -6.49 65.78 17.95
C PHE A 3 -7.45 64.79 17.27
N SER A 4 -8.53 65.28 16.65
CA SER A 4 -9.50 64.47 15.91
C SER A 4 -8.93 63.88 14.61
N ILE A 5 -7.97 64.56 13.98
CA ILE A 5 -7.28 64.06 12.78
C ILE A 5 -6.30 62.93 13.14
N ARG A 6 -5.64 63.00 14.31
CA ARG A 6 -4.73 61.93 14.77
C ARG A 6 -5.47 60.65 15.17
N VAL A 7 -6.65 60.77 15.78
CA VAL A 7 -7.51 59.61 16.08
C VAL A 7 -8.13 59.04 14.81
N ALA A 8 -8.57 59.88 13.87
CA ALA A 8 -9.08 59.41 12.58
C ALA A 8 -8.01 58.71 11.74
N VAL A 9 -6.77 59.22 11.69
CA VAL A 9 -5.65 58.55 11.00
C VAL A 9 -5.21 57.28 11.72
N ALA A 10 -5.22 57.24 13.06
CA ALA A 10 -4.92 56.01 13.81
C ALA A 10 -6.01 54.93 13.61
N VAL A 11 -7.29 55.31 13.53
CA VAL A 11 -8.40 54.40 13.24
C VAL A 11 -8.40 53.97 11.77
N PHE A 12 -8.07 54.85 10.82
CA PHE A 12 -7.93 54.49 9.40
C PHE A 12 -6.72 53.58 9.15
N VAL A 13 -5.62 53.78 9.89
CA VAL A 13 -4.45 52.89 9.86
C VAL A 13 -4.75 51.58 10.59
N LEU A 14 -5.54 51.55 11.67
CA LEU A 14 -6.02 50.32 12.31
C LEU A 14 -7.03 49.54 11.44
N VAL A 15 -7.85 50.23 10.62
CA VAL A 15 -8.77 49.61 9.66
C VAL A 15 -8.03 49.14 8.40
N ILE A 16 -6.88 49.74 8.04
CA ILE A 16 -5.97 49.23 6.99
C ILE A 16 -5.06 48.11 7.53
N ILE A 17 -4.81 48.06 8.85
CA ILE A 17 -4.08 46.97 9.55
C ILE A 17 -5.03 45.85 10.01
N ALA A 18 -6.34 45.99 9.85
CA ALA A 18 -7.25 44.85 9.70
C ALA A 18 -6.92 44.20 8.35
N ARG A 19 -5.79 43.47 8.35
CA ARG A 19 -5.21 42.79 7.20
C ARG A 19 -6.32 42.08 6.45
N SER A 20 -6.37 42.29 5.15
CA SER A 20 -7.07 41.43 4.22
C SER A 20 -6.48 40.01 4.32
N PHE A 21 -6.95 39.24 5.30
CA PHE A 21 -6.59 37.85 5.53
C PHE A 21 -7.21 37.02 4.40
N ALA A 22 -6.42 36.79 3.36
CA ALA A 22 -6.90 36.25 2.09
C ALA A 22 -7.01 34.73 2.16
N GLN A 23 -8.17 34.23 1.75
CA GLN A 23 -8.27 32.93 1.08
C GLN A 23 -7.19 32.84 -0.02
N GLN A 24 -6.56 31.69 -0.21
CA GLN A 24 -5.57 31.54 -1.28
C GLN A 24 -6.27 31.77 -2.63
N ASP A 25 -5.93 32.86 -3.31
CA ASP A 25 -6.49 33.19 -4.61
C ASP A 25 -5.82 32.36 -5.69
N CYS A 26 -6.50 31.29 -6.13
CA CYS A 26 -5.99 30.40 -7.16
C CYS A 26 -5.69 31.10 -8.50
N SER A 27 -6.30 32.26 -8.78
CA SER A 27 -6.00 33.04 -9.98
C SER A 27 -4.58 33.64 -9.97
N THR A 28 -3.94 33.69 -8.80
CA THR A 28 -2.56 34.15 -8.63
C THR A 28 -1.51 33.04 -8.75
N ALA A 29 -1.94 31.80 -9.05
CA ALA A 29 -1.04 30.68 -9.22
C ALA A 29 -0.05 30.93 -10.40
N PRO A 30 1.24 30.59 -10.24
CA PRO A 30 2.26 30.94 -11.22
C PRO A 30 2.22 30.06 -12.48
N THR A 31 1.49 28.94 -12.45
CA THR A 31 1.26 28.06 -13.60
C THR A 31 -0.19 27.60 -13.64
N GLU A 32 -0.69 27.24 -14.83
CA GLU A 32 -2.04 26.69 -14.98
C GLU A 32 -2.21 25.39 -14.17
N ALA A 33 -1.17 24.56 -14.09
CA ALA A 33 -1.19 23.35 -13.27
C ALA A 33 -1.41 23.68 -11.79
N LEU A 34 -0.69 24.66 -11.24
CA LEU A 34 -0.86 25.08 -9.85
C LEU A 34 -2.23 25.73 -9.59
N LYS A 35 -2.81 26.40 -10.59
CA LYS A 35 -4.19 26.89 -10.52
C LYS A 35 -5.18 25.74 -10.39
N ILE A 36 -5.07 24.72 -11.26
CA ILE A 36 -5.92 23.51 -11.20
C ILE A 36 -5.80 22.83 -9.83
N ILE A 37 -4.57 22.65 -9.33
CA ILE A 37 -4.32 22.03 -8.02
C ILE A 37 -4.93 22.87 -6.89
N CYS A 38 -4.76 24.19 -6.92
CA CYS A 38 -5.36 25.09 -5.94
C CYS A 38 -6.88 24.98 -5.92
N GLU A 39 -7.52 24.97 -7.09
CA GLU A 39 -8.96 24.81 -7.21
C GLU A 39 -9.42 23.44 -6.68
N GLN A 40 -8.69 22.37 -7.00
CA GLN A 40 -8.95 21.03 -6.49
C GLN A 40 -8.86 20.96 -4.95
N LEU A 41 -7.77 21.46 -4.36
CA LEU A 41 -7.56 21.46 -2.92
C LEU A 41 -8.66 22.26 -2.19
N ASN A 42 -9.08 23.40 -2.73
CA ASN A 42 -10.20 24.16 -2.17
C ASN A 42 -11.53 23.39 -2.27
N ARG A 43 -11.80 22.70 -3.38
CA ARG A 43 -13.00 21.86 -3.53
C ARG A 43 -12.99 20.66 -2.57
N TRP A 44 -11.85 20.00 -2.39
CA TRP A 44 -11.71 18.87 -1.47
C TRP A 44 -11.84 19.30 0.00
N ASP A 45 -11.26 20.44 0.41
CA ASP A 45 -11.48 21.02 1.74
C ASP A 45 -12.96 21.33 1.99
N ALA A 46 -13.62 21.97 1.03
CA ALA A 46 -15.05 22.27 1.12
C ALA A 46 -15.89 20.99 1.29
N SER A 47 -15.59 19.96 0.50
CA SER A 47 -16.27 18.65 0.57
C SER A 47 -16.02 17.95 1.91
N ALA A 48 -14.78 17.98 2.41
CA ALA A 48 -14.41 17.36 3.69
C ALA A 48 -15.14 18.02 4.87
N ARG A 49 -15.28 19.34 4.87
CA ARG A 49 -16.03 20.06 5.91
C ARG A 49 -17.54 19.85 5.80
N GLU A 50 -18.09 19.84 4.59
CA GLU A 50 -19.52 19.51 4.41
C GLU A 50 -19.83 18.08 4.89
N ALA A 51 -18.90 17.15 4.70
CA ALA A 51 -19.03 15.79 5.21
C ALA A 51 -18.89 15.68 6.74
N GLN A 52 -18.26 16.65 7.41
CA GLN A 52 -18.19 16.74 8.88
C GLN A 52 -19.50 17.23 9.49
N ASP A 53 -20.19 18.16 8.81
CA ASP A 53 -21.45 18.76 9.28
C ASP A 53 -22.66 17.85 9.04
N LYS A 54 -22.55 16.90 8.11
CA LYS A 54 -23.50 15.81 8.01
C LYS A 54 -23.19 14.83 9.15
N PRO A 55 -24.19 14.29 9.86
CA PRO A 55 -23.95 13.04 10.56
C PRO A 55 -23.33 12.15 9.50
N LEU A 56 -22.09 11.69 9.74
CA LEU A 56 -21.49 10.62 8.94
C LEU A 56 -22.66 9.66 8.68
N PRO A 57 -23.01 9.32 7.42
CA PRO A 57 -24.02 8.29 7.20
C PRO A 57 -23.57 7.20 8.11
N ARG A 58 -24.38 6.92 9.14
CA ARG A 58 -23.90 6.27 10.35
C ARG A 58 -23.06 5.15 9.80
N VAL A 59 -21.73 5.24 9.97
CA VAL A 59 -20.94 4.05 9.84
C VAL A 59 -21.44 3.39 11.11
N ASP A 60 -22.60 2.73 11.00
CA ASP A 60 -22.93 1.62 11.84
C ASP A 60 -21.59 0.93 11.83
N ALA A 61 -20.92 0.97 12.99
CA ALA A 61 -19.70 0.24 13.18
C ALA A 61 -19.93 -1.06 12.41
N ILE A 62 -19.02 -1.42 11.51
CA ILE A 62 -19.21 -2.55 10.60
C ILE A 62 -19.32 -3.77 11.50
N LEU A 63 -20.53 -3.98 12.02
CA LEU A 63 -20.86 -4.81 13.15
C LEU A 63 -21.61 -5.97 12.54
N PRO A 64 -21.31 -7.19 12.99
CA PRO A 64 -22.10 -8.34 12.60
C PRO A 64 -23.58 -8.10 12.94
N PRO A 65 -24.52 -8.57 12.11
CA PRO A 65 -25.93 -8.62 12.49
C PRO A 65 -26.13 -9.31 13.85
N SER A 66 -27.05 -8.81 14.66
CA SER A 66 -27.29 -9.35 16.01
C SER A 66 -27.83 -10.79 15.97
N ILE A 67 -27.28 -11.66 16.83
CA ILE A 67 -27.80 -13.01 17.07
C ILE A 67 -28.95 -12.93 18.09
N PRO A 68 -30.14 -13.50 17.84
CA PRO A 68 -31.24 -13.54 18.81
C PRO A 68 -30.78 -14.16 20.16
N GLY A 69 -31.17 -13.57 21.30
CA GLY A 69 -30.81 -14.10 22.62
C GLY A 69 -29.37 -13.83 23.09
N GLN A 70 -28.52 -13.24 22.25
CA GLN A 70 -27.21 -12.67 22.64
C GLN A 70 -27.35 -11.16 22.89
N PRO A 71 -26.46 -10.54 23.70
CA PRO A 71 -26.39 -9.10 23.78
C PRO A 71 -26.23 -8.50 22.38
N LYS A 72 -26.89 -7.37 22.09
CA LYS A 72 -26.62 -6.64 20.85
C LYS A 72 -25.10 -6.36 20.80
N PRO A 73 -24.45 -6.45 19.63
CA PRO A 73 -23.06 -6.03 19.53
C PRO A 73 -22.96 -4.58 19.97
N GLU A 74 -22.49 -4.34 21.18
CA GLU A 74 -22.10 -3.02 21.61
C GLU A 74 -20.82 -2.67 20.84
N ALA A 75 -20.65 -1.41 20.45
CA ALA A 75 -19.33 -0.94 20.06
C ALA A 75 -18.46 -1.07 21.31
N VAL A 76 -17.77 -2.21 21.44
CA VAL A 76 -16.89 -2.45 22.59
C VAL A 76 -15.85 -1.33 22.58
N PRO A 77 -15.79 -0.49 23.62
CA PRO A 77 -14.64 0.38 23.80
C PRO A 77 -13.47 -0.54 24.05
N LEU A 78 -12.58 -0.70 23.07
CA LEU A 78 -11.37 -1.51 23.17
C LEU A 78 -10.33 -0.81 24.07
N LEU A 79 -10.68 -0.51 25.32
CA LEU A 79 -9.75 -0.09 26.38
C LEU A 79 -10.32 -0.46 27.75
N ALA A 80 -9.90 -1.61 28.27
CA ALA A 80 -9.76 -2.04 29.67
C ALA A 80 -9.87 -3.58 29.64
N GLU A 81 -8.80 -4.36 29.80
CA GLU A 81 -7.93 -4.37 30.97
C GLU A 81 -6.45 -4.42 30.58
N ALA A 82 -5.71 -3.42 31.06
CA ALA A 82 -4.26 -3.45 31.10
C ALA A 82 -3.81 -4.37 32.25
N ALA A 83 -3.28 -5.53 31.90
CA ALA A 83 -2.34 -6.26 32.75
C ALA A 83 -1.35 -6.99 31.82
N ALA A 84 -0.07 -6.61 31.89
CA ALA A 84 1.05 -6.99 31.02
C ALA A 84 1.03 -6.33 29.62
N GLY A 85 1.63 -5.14 29.52
CA GLY A 85 1.72 -4.36 28.29
C GLY A 85 2.41 -5.10 27.14
N VAL A 86 1.70 -5.20 26.01
CA VAL A 86 1.97 -4.58 24.69
C VAL A 86 0.62 -4.68 23.94
N PRO A 87 0.04 -3.59 23.38
CA PRO A 87 -1.16 -3.72 22.57
C PRO A 87 -0.84 -4.51 21.29
N ILE A 88 -1.42 -5.69 21.12
CA ILE A 88 -1.37 -6.42 19.85
C ILE A 88 -2.19 -5.61 18.83
N PRO A 89 -1.63 -5.22 17.68
CA PRO A 89 -2.41 -4.52 16.67
C PRO A 89 -3.46 -5.45 16.05
N LEU A 90 -4.68 -4.95 15.90
CA LEU A 90 -5.85 -5.65 15.38
C LEU A 90 -5.68 -6.19 13.94
N THR A 91 -4.75 -5.63 13.17
CA THR A 91 -4.43 -6.07 11.80
C THR A 91 -2.94 -5.87 11.51
N ALA A 92 -2.40 -6.62 10.54
CA ALA A 92 -1.03 -6.45 10.05
C ALA A 92 -0.71 -4.99 9.66
N HIS A 93 -1.68 -4.28 9.09
CA HIS A 93 -1.53 -2.90 8.61
C HIS A 93 -1.22 -1.89 9.72
N SER A 94 -1.59 -2.19 10.96
CA SER A 94 -1.32 -1.34 12.12
C SER A 94 0.08 -1.55 12.71
N CYS A 95 0.85 -2.52 12.21
CA CYS A 95 2.21 -2.76 12.70
C CYS A 95 3.15 -1.57 12.42
N MET A 96 4.02 -1.31 13.41
CA MET A 96 5.09 -0.31 13.40
C MET A 96 6.46 -0.90 13.72
N SER A 97 6.57 -2.23 13.67
CA SER A 97 7.81 -2.98 13.83
C SER A 97 7.74 -4.35 13.14
N LEU A 98 8.91 -4.98 12.93
CA LEU A 98 9.01 -6.26 12.22
C LEU A 98 8.61 -7.46 13.09
N ASP A 99 8.87 -7.41 14.39
CA ASP A 99 8.40 -8.38 15.39
C ASP A 99 6.87 -8.39 15.45
N CYS A 100 6.24 -7.21 15.36
CA CYS A 100 4.79 -7.09 15.22
C CYS A 100 4.27 -7.75 13.94
N LEU A 101 4.95 -7.54 12.81
CA LEU A 101 4.53 -8.08 11.52
C LEU A 101 4.80 -9.58 11.40
N CYS A 102 5.70 -10.12 12.22
CA CYS A 102 6.20 -11.48 12.13
C CYS A 102 5.11 -12.57 12.10
N PRO A 103 4.12 -12.56 13.02
CA PRO A 103 3.08 -13.59 13.06
C PRO A 103 2.23 -13.58 11.79
N TYR A 104 1.96 -12.39 11.23
CA TYR A 104 1.20 -12.23 9.99
C TYR A 104 1.94 -12.75 8.76
N LEU A 105 3.27 -12.83 8.82
CA LEU A 105 4.12 -13.44 7.78
C LEU A 105 4.44 -14.91 8.07
N HIS A 106 3.78 -15.49 9.08
CA HIS A 106 4.04 -16.83 9.59
C HIS A 106 5.50 -17.07 9.99
N GLY A 107 6.16 -16.03 10.48
CA GLY A 107 7.50 -16.12 11.03
C GLY A 107 7.51 -16.48 12.52
N SER A 108 8.68 -16.84 13.02
CA SER A 108 8.95 -17.09 14.44
C SER A 108 9.88 -16.01 15.00
N ILE A 109 9.58 -15.51 16.19
CA ILE A 109 10.38 -14.49 16.87
C ILE A 109 11.52 -15.18 17.64
N GLY A 110 12.75 -14.78 17.35
CA GLY A 110 13.95 -15.25 18.03
C GLY A 110 14.15 -14.60 19.42
N PRO A 111 15.10 -15.09 20.22
CA PRO A 111 15.35 -14.59 21.58
C PRO A 111 15.76 -13.12 21.67
N ASP A 112 16.28 -12.55 20.58
CA ASP A 112 16.71 -11.16 20.43
C ASP A 112 15.61 -10.25 19.84
N GLY A 113 14.40 -10.78 19.61
CA GLY A 113 13.29 -10.08 18.96
C GLY A 113 13.35 -10.11 17.43
N THR A 114 14.35 -10.76 16.83
CA THR A 114 14.45 -10.88 15.37
C THR A 114 13.35 -11.80 14.84
N CYS A 115 12.59 -11.33 13.85
CA CYS A 115 11.63 -12.17 13.14
C CYS A 115 12.32 -13.06 12.10
N PHE A 116 12.13 -14.38 12.18
CA PHE A 116 12.60 -15.34 11.18
C PHE A 116 11.42 -15.88 10.36
N LEU A 117 11.49 -15.76 9.04
CA LEU A 117 10.50 -16.31 8.12
C LEU A 117 10.56 -17.84 8.09
N LYS A 118 9.54 -18.50 7.54
CA LYS A 118 9.53 -19.98 7.32
C LYS A 118 10.75 -20.50 6.56
N SER A 119 11.35 -19.66 5.72
CA SER A 119 12.58 -19.97 4.99
C SER A 119 13.85 -19.97 5.85
N GLY A 120 13.76 -19.61 7.13
CA GLY A 120 14.88 -19.39 8.05
C GLY A 120 15.58 -18.04 7.86
N LYS A 121 15.17 -17.23 6.88
CA LYS A 121 15.74 -15.89 6.66
C LYS A 121 15.18 -14.88 7.67
N PRO A 122 16.01 -13.97 8.22
CA PRO A 122 15.50 -12.88 9.04
C PRO A 122 14.71 -11.89 8.18
N LEU A 123 13.55 -11.48 8.67
CA LEU A 123 12.77 -10.39 8.10
C LEU A 123 13.54 -9.08 8.29
N LYS A 124 13.68 -8.31 7.22
CA LYS A 124 14.39 -7.02 7.24
C LYS A 124 13.42 -5.85 7.01
N PRO A 125 13.78 -4.62 7.40
CA PRO A 125 13.05 -3.43 6.95
C PRO A 125 13.00 -3.42 5.41
N ALA A 126 11.90 -2.97 4.84
CA ALA A 126 11.76 -2.86 3.39
C ALA A 126 12.76 -1.81 2.86
N LEU A 127 13.47 -2.10 1.77
CA LEU A 127 14.32 -1.10 1.11
C LEU A 127 13.58 -0.57 -0.12
N ARG A 128 12.99 0.61 -0.01
CA ARG A 128 12.31 1.30 -1.10
C ARG A 128 13.35 1.84 -2.08
N LYS A 129 13.43 1.21 -3.24
CA LYS A 129 14.36 1.57 -4.32
C LYS A 129 13.67 2.38 -5.39
N GLU A 130 14.46 3.09 -6.17
CA GLU A 130 13.99 3.67 -7.42
C GLU A 130 13.49 2.54 -8.34
N TYR A 131 12.35 2.71 -8.99
CA TYR A 131 11.66 1.63 -9.70
C TYR A 131 12.46 1.01 -10.86
N ARG A 132 13.27 1.81 -11.56
CA ARG A 132 14.22 1.35 -12.59
C ARG A 132 15.48 0.71 -11.99
N ARG A 133 15.75 0.87 -10.69
CA ARG A 133 16.86 0.21 -9.97
C ARG A 133 16.49 -1.16 -9.40
N LEU A 134 15.23 -1.55 -9.45
CA LEU A 134 14.83 -2.93 -9.17
C LEU A 134 15.50 -3.89 -10.16
N THR A 135 16.01 -5.01 -9.65
CA THR A 135 16.39 -6.14 -10.48
C THR A 135 15.17 -6.69 -11.23
N ASP A 136 15.40 -7.45 -12.30
CA ASP A 136 14.32 -8.05 -13.08
C ASP A 136 13.46 -9.01 -12.24
N ASP A 137 14.07 -9.74 -11.30
CA ASP A 137 13.38 -10.59 -10.33
C ASP A 137 12.51 -9.76 -9.36
N GLU A 138 13.09 -8.74 -8.71
CA GLU A 138 12.34 -7.85 -7.80
C GLU A 138 11.15 -7.20 -8.50
N ARG A 139 11.35 -6.70 -9.73
CA ARG A 139 10.30 -6.06 -10.52
C ARG A 139 9.20 -7.05 -10.89
N THR A 140 9.56 -8.26 -11.31
CA THR A 140 8.60 -9.32 -11.64
C THR A 140 7.77 -9.73 -10.42
N ARG A 141 8.41 -9.94 -9.26
CA ARG A 141 7.72 -10.27 -8.01
C ARG A 141 6.81 -9.12 -7.54
N PHE A 142 7.26 -7.87 -7.65
CA PHE A 142 6.46 -6.69 -7.35
C PHE A 142 5.21 -6.58 -8.25
N HIS A 143 5.36 -6.74 -9.57
CA HIS A 143 4.22 -6.78 -10.50
C HIS A 143 3.25 -7.92 -10.18
N GLY A 144 3.79 -9.09 -9.85
CA GLY A 144 3.00 -10.26 -9.45
C GLY A 144 2.18 -10.00 -8.19
N ALA A 145 2.78 -9.40 -7.16
CA ALA A 145 2.11 -9.04 -5.92
C ALA A 145 0.99 -8.01 -6.16
N MET A 146 1.28 -6.92 -6.88
CA MET A 146 0.28 -5.90 -7.22
C MET A 146 -0.90 -6.49 -8.01
N ASN A 147 -0.63 -7.35 -9.00
CA ASN A 147 -1.68 -8.05 -9.75
C ASN A 147 -2.49 -9.01 -8.88
N THR A 148 -1.86 -9.69 -7.92
CA THR A 148 -2.55 -10.56 -6.97
C THR A 148 -3.49 -9.75 -6.07
N LEU A 149 -3.04 -8.62 -5.53
CA LEU A 149 -3.90 -7.70 -4.78
C LEU A 149 -5.06 -7.16 -5.62
N LYS A 150 -4.84 -6.93 -6.92
CA LYS A 150 -5.92 -6.51 -7.83
C LYS A 150 -6.95 -7.60 -8.06
N GLN A 151 -6.51 -8.84 -8.23
CA GLN A 151 -7.36 -9.99 -8.53
C GLN A 151 -8.20 -10.42 -7.33
N ASN A 152 -7.65 -10.32 -6.12
CA ASN A 152 -8.34 -10.72 -4.89
C ASN A 152 -9.22 -9.59 -4.27
N GLY A 153 -9.23 -8.40 -4.87
CA GLY A 153 -10.04 -7.26 -4.43
C GLY A 153 -9.38 -6.35 -3.39
N GLU A 154 -8.22 -6.72 -2.86
CA GLU A 154 -7.54 -5.97 -1.81
C GLU A 154 -7.03 -4.61 -2.30
N PHE A 155 -6.52 -4.55 -3.54
CA PHE A 155 -6.11 -3.28 -4.14
C PHE A 155 -7.29 -2.30 -4.22
N GLN A 156 -8.48 -2.78 -4.60
CA GLN A 156 -9.69 -1.97 -4.70
C GLN A 156 -10.13 -1.47 -3.31
N ARG A 157 -10.06 -2.34 -2.29
CA ARG A 157 -10.36 -1.97 -0.91
C ARG A 157 -9.45 -0.84 -0.42
N ILE A 158 -8.14 -0.96 -0.68
CA ILE A 158 -7.14 0.04 -0.34
C ILE A 158 -7.38 1.34 -1.12
N ALA A 159 -7.53 1.27 -2.44
CA ALA A 159 -7.75 2.42 -3.31
C ALA A 159 -8.99 3.24 -2.89
N LYS A 160 -10.05 2.56 -2.43
CA LYS A 160 -11.29 3.19 -1.95
C LYS A 160 -11.09 4.05 -0.70
N LEU A 161 -10.05 3.80 0.10
CA LEU A 161 -9.77 4.60 1.31
C LEU A 161 -9.42 6.06 0.95
N HIS A 162 -8.77 6.28 -0.19
CA HIS A 162 -8.37 7.61 -0.66
C HIS A 162 -9.46 8.33 -1.45
N SER A 163 -10.34 7.57 -2.12
CA SER A 163 -11.34 8.15 -3.02
C SER A 163 -12.49 8.90 -2.34
N GLN A 164 -12.59 8.83 -1.01
CA GLN A 164 -13.71 9.33 -0.23
C GLN A 164 -13.31 10.55 0.60
N THR A 165 -13.43 11.77 0.04
CA THR A 165 -13.09 13.05 0.70
C THR A 165 -13.71 13.25 2.08
N GLY A 166 -14.92 12.72 2.32
CA GLY A 166 -15.58 12.80 3.63
C GLY A 166 -15.04 11.84 4.69
N VAL A 167 -14.30 10.81 4.27
CA VAL A 167 -13.69 9.79 5.15
C VAL A 167 -12.19 10.04 5.29
N SER A 168 -11.51 10.44 4.22
CA SER A 168 -10.08 10.73 4.16
C SER A 168 -9.82 12.23 4.01
N GLY A 169 -10.58 13.08 4.71
CA GLY A 169 -10.49 14.54 4.58
C GLY A 169 -9.15 15.11 5.05
N GLY A 170 -8.40 14.36 5.87
CA GLY A 170 -7.02 14.69 6.24
C GLY A 170 -5.98 14.36 5.17
N ALA A 171 -6.36 13.64 4.10
CA ALA A 171 -5.42 13.21 3.06
C ALA A 171 -4.89 14.38 2.24
N HIS A 172 -5.65 15.46 2.04
CA HIS A 172 -5.26 16.62 1.23
C HIS A 172 -5.80 17.92 1.83
N SER A 173 -5.29 19.05 1.34
CA SER A 173 -5.74 20.40 1.67
C SER A 173 -5.23 20.95 3.01
N GLY A 174 -4.21 20.34 3.60
CA GLY A 174 -3.67 20.78 4.88
C GLY A 174 -2.55 19.93 5.48
N PRO A 175 -2.10 20.29 6.71
CA PRO A 175 -0.91 19.73 7.35
C PRO A 175 -0.82 18.20 7.44
N ALA A 176 -1.96 17.49 7.52
CA ALA A 176 -1.96 16.03 7.61
C ALA A 176 -1.62 15.30 6.30
N PHE A 177 -1.48 16.01 5.16
CA PHE A 177 -1.21 15.42 3.84
C PHE A 177 -0.02 14.44 3.84
N LEU A 178 1.15 14.85 4.34
CA LEU A 178 2.35 14.00 4.34
C LEU A 178 2.24 12.83 5.36
N PRO A 179 1.87 13.06 6.64
CA PRO A 179 1.61 11.97 7.58
C PRO A 179 0.60 10.93 7.06
N TRP A 180 -0.49 11.38 6.45
CA TRP A 180 -1.56 10.51 5.96
C TRP A 180 -1.08 9.62 4.82
N HIS A 181 -0.40 10.19 3.82
CA HIS A 181 0.11 9.43 2.68
C HIS A 181 1.28 8.51 3.05
N ARG A 182 2.07 8.87 4.06
CA ARG A 182 3.09 7.98 4.65
C ARG A 182 2.46 6.72 5.23
N GLU A 183 1.46 6.88 6.09
CA GLU A 183 0.75 5.74 6.68
C GLU A 183 0.04 4.91 5.62
N TYR A 184 -0.62 5.57 4.67
CA TYR A 184 -1.29 4.89 3.56
C TYR A 184 -0.32 4.04 2.72
N THR A 185 0.83 4.59 2.35
CA THR A 185 1.85 3.88 1.57
C THR A 185 2.46 2.72 2.36
N LYS A 186 2.72 2.89 3.68
CA LYS A 186 3.15 1.79 4.56
C LYS A 186 2.14 0.64 4.55
N ARG A 187 0.84 0.92 4.61
CA ARG A 187 -0.20 -0.12 4.60
C ARG A 187 -0.25 -0.90 3.29
N VAL A 188 -0.03 -0.24 2.16
CA VAL A 188 0.08 -0.90 0.84
C VAL A 188 1.35 -1.75 0.76
N GLU A 189 2.47 -1.24 1.30
CA GLU A 189 3.71 -2.00 1.40
C GLU A 189 3.55 -3.26 2.26
N ILE A 190 2.83 -3.17 3.38
CA ILE A 190 2.49 -4.35 4.18
C ILE A 190 1.64 -5.34 3.36
N ALA A 191 0.67 -4.86 2.58
CA ALA A 191 -0.18 -5.72 1.75
C ALA A 191 0.63 -6.55 0.73
N ILE A 192 1.58 -5.94 0.03
CA ILE A 192 2.47 -6.69 -0.89
C ILE A 192 3.42 -7.61 -0.13
N ARG A 193 3.84 -7.24 1.09
CA ARG A 193 4.76 -8.05 1.90
C ARG A 193 4.11 -9.27 2.53
N LEU A 194 2.79 -9.23 2.77
CA LEU A 194 2.01 -10.42 3.16
C LEU A 194 2.00 -11.49 2.05
N LEU A 195 2.21 -11.09 0.78
CA LEU A 195 2.37 -12.01 -0.33
C LEU A 195 3.83 -12.44 -0.51
N ASP A 196 4.76 -11.49 -0.37
CA ASP A 196 6.19 -11.72 -0.50
C ASP A 196 6.98 -10.83 0.49
N PRO A 197 7.47 -11.40 1.60
CA PRO A 197 8.10 -10.64 2.69
C PRO A 197 9.35 -9.82 2.30
N ASP A 198 10.00 -10.19 1.19
CA ASP A 198 11.23 -9.58 0.68
C ASP A 198 10.93 -8.36 -0.24
N LEU A 199 9.66 -8.08 -0.56
CA LEU A 199 9.28 -6.91 -1.36
C LEU A 199 9.29 -5.60 -0.56
N ALA A 200 9.43 -4.51 -1.30
CA ALA A 200 9.29 -3.14 -0.83
C ALA A 200 8.49 -2.34 -1.87
N MET A 201 7.81 -1.28 -1.45
CA MET A 201 7.15 -0.34 -2.36
C MET A 201 8.23 0.52 -3.04
N PRO A 202 8.50 0.36 -4.35
CA PRO A 202 9.45 1.21 -5.02
C PRO A 202 8.93 2.65 -5.07
N TYR A 203 9.83 3.59 -5.34
CA TYR A 203 9.47 4.97 -5.62
C TYR A 203 9.72 5.32 -7.09
N TRP A 204 8.90 6.22 -7.62
CA TRP A 204 9.09 6.80 -8.93
C TRP A 204 9.76 8.17 -8.80
N GLY A 205 11.08 8.20 -8.99
CA GLY A 205 11.86 9.44 -9.01
C GLY A 205 11.60 10.24 -10.29
N SER A 206 10.44 10.90 -10.40
CA SER A 206 9.98 11.52 -11.64
C SER A 206 10.88 12.66 -12.15
N VAL A 207 11.78 13.18 -11.30
CA VAL A 207 12.82 14.14 -11.70
C VAL A 207 13.80 13.57 -12.73
N LEU A 208 14.04 12.27 -12.71
CA LEU A 208 14.89 11.57 -13.68
C LEU A 208 14.26 11.57 -15.08
N ASP A 209 12.93 11.59 -15.15
CA ASP A 209 12.15 11.64 -16.38
C ASP A 209 11.97 13.09 -16.87
N GLN A 210 11.81 14.03 -15.94
CA GLN A 210 11.71 15.46 -16.25
C GLN A 210 12.95 16.01 -16.95
N ASN A 211 14.11 15.40 -16.71
CA ASN A 211 15.39 15.80 -17.30
C ASN A 211 15.62 15.22 -18.71
N MET A 212 14.66 14.48 -19.28
CA MET A 212 14.69 14.04 -20.67
C MET A 212 14.29 15.18 -21.65
N PRO A 213 14.62 15.07 -22.96
CA PRO A 213 14.10 15.97 -23.99
C PRO A 213 12.56 16.00 -24.01
N ASP A 214 11.95 14.83 -23.83
CA ASP A 214 10.51 14.64 -23.73
C ASP A 214 10.24 13.58 -22.68
N SER A 215 9.68 13.98 -21.54
CA SER A 215 9.43 13.06 -20.42
C SER A 215 8.41 11.96 -20.76
N ARG A 216 7.61 12.15 -21.83
CA ARG A 216 6.64 11.15 -22.32
C ARG A 216 7.32 9.94 -22.95
N ASP A 217 8.58 10.10 -23.36
CA ASP A 217 9.37 9.03 -23.96
C ASP A 217 10.08 8.16 -22.92
N SER A 218 9.90 8.42 -21.62
CA SER A 218 10.49 7.58 -20.57
C SER A 218 10.16 6.10 -20.73
N VAL A 219 11.19 5.26 -20.52
CA VAL A 219 11.05 3.80 -20.45
C VAL A 219 10.05 3.32 -19.40
N LEU A 220 9.72 4.12 -18.38
CA LEU A 220 8.69 3.79 -17.41
C LEU A 220 7.29 3.69 -18.04
N PHE A 221 7.02 4.39 -19.12
CA PHE A 221 5.76 4.31 -19.89
C PHE A 221 5.90 3.36 -21.08
N SER A 222 6.57 2.23 -20.86
CA SER A 222 6.63 1.09 -21.78
C SER A 222 5.95 -0.13 -21.17
N SER A 223 5.79 -1.18 -21.97
CA SER A 223 5.28 -2.48 -21.54
C SER A 223 6.13 -3.18 -20.46
N LEU A 224 7.34 -2.71 -20.17
CA LEU A 224 8.21 -3.27 -19.12
C LEU A 224 7.85 -2.78 -17.72
N PHE A 225 7.14 -1.65 -17.61
CA PHE A 225 6.88 -0.96 -16.35
C PHE A 225 5.40 -0.60 -16.22
N PHE A 226 5.05 0.70 -16.31
CA PHE A 226 3.70 1.18 -16.08
C PHE A 226 2.72 0.76 -17.19
N GLY A 227 3.22 0.44 -18.38
CA GLY A 227 2.41 0.18 -19.56
C GLY A 227 2.22 1.40 -20.44
N GLU A 228 2.03 1.14 -21.73
CA GLU A 228 1.72 2.14 -22.76
C GLU A 228 0.23 2.47 -22.77
N SER A 229 -0.10 3.65 -23.29
CA SER A 229 -1.48 4.10 -23.46
C SER A 229 -1.84 4.26 -24.94
N ASP A 230 -3.05 3.85 -25.32
CA ASP A 230 -3.56 4.08 -26.67
C ASP A 230 -3.95 5.56 -26.89
N SER A 231 -4.46 5.88 -28.08
CA SER A 231 -4.89 7.25 -28.42
C SER A 231 -6.03 7.79 -27.56
N PHE A 232 -6.79 6.91 -26.89
CA PHE A 232 -7.84 7.27 -25.96
C PHE A 232 -7.34 7.34 -24.52
N GLY A 233 -6.06 7.02 -24.28
CA GLY A 233 -5.43 7.00 -22.95
C GLY A 233 -5.57 5.68 -22.20
N ASN A 234 -6.15 4.62 -22.78
CA ASN A 234 -6.29 3.35 -22.09
C ASN A 234 -4.93 2.67 -21.94
N VAL A 235 -4.58 2.19 -20.74
CA VAL A 235 -3.39 1.36 -20.53
C VAL A 235 -3.57 -0.01 -21.18
N ILE A 236 -2.85 -0.25 -22.28
CA ILE A 236 -3.08 -1.42 -23.16
C ILE A 236 -2.09 -2.59 -22.96
N ASN A 237 -0.96 -2.35 -22.29
CA ASN A 237 0.05 -3.38 -22.05
C ASN A 237 0.82 -3.14 -20.74
N GLY A 238 1.82 -3.99 -20.48
CA GLY A 238 2.59 -3.97 -19.25
C GLY A 238 1.86 -4.55 -18.03
N ALA A 239 2.45 -4.34 -16.85
CA ALA A 239 2.06 -5.03 -15.62
C ALA A 239 0.63 -4.75 -15.17
N TYR A 240 0.05 -3.61 -15.60
CA TYR A 240 -1.23 -3.10 -15.12
C TYR A 240 -2.28 -2.97 -16.23
N ALA A 241 -2.05 -3.61 -17.37
CA ALA A 241 -3.03 -3.65 -18.46
C ALA A 241 -4.36 -4.26 -18.03
N ASN A 242 -5.47 -3.75 -18.56
CA ASN A 242 -6.82 -4.25 -18.30
C ASN A 242 -7.27 -4.20 -16.82
N TRP A 243 -6.60 -3.41 -16.00
CA TRP A 243 -7.05 -3.15 -14.64
C TRP A 243 -8.34 -2.33 -14.67
N LYS A 244 -9.43 -2.93 -14.18
CA LYS A 244 -10.72 -2.24 -14.08
C LYS A 244 -10.68 -1.19 -12.97
N THR A 245 -11.21 0.01 -13.22
CA THR A 245 -11.27 1.07 -12.20
C THR A 245 -12.42 0.84 -11.21
N LEU A 246 -12.40 1.56 -10.08
CA LEU A 246 -13.47 1.54 -9.07
C LEU A 246 -14.82 1.97 -9.64
N GLU A 247 -14.82 2.83 -10.66
CA GLU A 247 -16.03 3.30 -11.36
C GLU A 247 -16.50 2.31 -12.44
N GLY A 248 -15.79 1.18 -12.62
CA GLY A 248 -16.17 0.12 -13.55
C GLY A 248 -15.66 0.28 -14.98
N ARG A 249 -14.73 1.22 -15.25
CA ARG A 249 -14.05 1.26 -16.56
C ARG A 249 -13.21 0.02 -16.77
N ALA A 250 -13.05 -0.38 -18.03
CA ALA A 250 -12.33 -1.59 -18.42
C ALA A 250 -10.80 -1.47 -18.28
N SER A 251 -10.28 -0.25 -18.21
CA SER A 251 -8.86 0.06 -18.11
C SER A 251 -8.65 1.33 -17.30
N ILE A 252 -7.47 1.44 -16.69
CA ILE A 252 -6.89 2.69 -16.21
C ILE A 252 -6.71 3.64 -17.39
N LEU A 253 -6.94 4.93 -17.17
CA LEU A 253 -6.80 6.01 -18.13
C LEU A 253 -5.58 6.88 -17.78
N ARG A 254 -4.74 7.19 -18.77
CA ARG A 254 -3.61 8.13 -18.68
C ARG A 254 -3.54 9.04 -19.90
N HIS A 255 -3.25 10.31 -19.68
CA HIS A 255 -3.03 11.32 -20.72
C HIS A 255 -1.66 11.97 -20.54
N THR A 256 -0.61 11.14 -20.57
CA THR A 256 0.74 11.51 -20.14
C THR A 256 1.30 12.71 -20.90
N GLY A 257 1.74 13.73 -20.17
CA GLY A 257 2.38 14.93 -20.68
C GLY A 257 1.48 15.84 -21.50
N SER A 258 0.16 15.74 -21.36
CA SER A 258 -0.75 16.72 -21.98
C SER A 258 -0.71 18.08 -21.29
N GLN A 259 -0.42 18.10 -19.98
CA GLN A 259 -0.40 19.27 -19.12
C GLN A 259 0.63 19.09 -18.00
N ALA A 260 0.98 20.18 -17.31
CA ALA A 260 1.93 20.21 -16.19
C ALA A 260 3.33 19.65 -16.54
N SER A 261 4.15 19.47 -15.51
CA SER A 261 5.48 18.88 -15.58
C SER A 261 5.62 17.77 -14.54
N LEU A 262 6.66 16.97 -14.66
CA LEU A 262 7.12 16.15 -13.55
C LEU A 262 7.92 17.02 -12.56
N PHE A 263 8.31 16.45 -11.41
CA PHE A 263 9.18 17.15 -10.47
C PHE A 263 10.46 17.65 -11.14
N THR A 264 10.84 18.90 -10.87
CA THR A 264 12.11 19.49 -11.33
C THR A 264 13.14 19.53 -10.20
N ASP A 265 14.43 19.57 -10.55
CA ASP A 265 15.51 19.78 -9.56
C ASP A 265 15.32 21.07 -8.75
N VAL A 266 14.79 22.13 -9.38
CA VAL A 266 14.48 23.41 -8.71
C VAL A 266 13.40 23.24 -7.64
N GLN A 267 12.31 22.53 -7.94
CA GLN A 267 11.24 22.27 -6.96
C GLN A 267 11.74 21.44 -5.78
N LEU A 268 12.57 20.42 -6.02
CA LEU A 268 13.19 19.64 -4.94
C LEU A 268 14.06 20.53 -4.06
N ASN A 269 14.92 21.36 -4.66
CA ASN A 269 15.77 22.29 -3.91
C ASN A 269 14.96 23.32 -3.11
N ASN A 270 13.85 23.83 -3.67
CA ASN A 270 12.96 24.74 -2.95
C ASN A 270 12.38 24.07 -1.71
N VAL A 271 11.86 22.84 -1.82
CA VAL A 271 11.35 22.07 -0.67
C VAL A 271 12.46 21.86 0.36
N TYR A 272 13.64 21.40 -0.06
CA TYR A 272 14.79 21.17 0.83
C TYR A 272 15.37 22.43 1.47
N SER A 273 15.00 23.62 1.01
CA SER A 273 15.46 24.91 1.56
C SER A 273 14.51 25.50 2.60
N GLN A 274 13.28 24.99 2.68
CA GLN A 274 12.29 25.43 3.66
C GLN A 274 12.73 25.06 5.08
N THR A 275 12.53 25.96 6.03
CA THR A 275 12.97 25.77 7.42
C THR A 275 11.81 25.80 8.42
N ALA A 276 10.67 26.39 8.04
CA ALA A 276 9.48 26.42 8.89
C ALA A 276 8.56 25.22 8.59
N ILE A 277 7.99 24.63 9.64
CA ILE A 277 7.17 23.41 9.51
C ILE A 277 5.92 23.63 8.65
N ASP A 278 5.32 24.80 8.71
CA ASP A 278 4.11 25.19 7.96
C ASP A 278 4.39 25.55 6.49
N GLN A 279 5.66 25.54 6.05
CA GLN A 279 6.01 25.58 4.63
C GLN A 279 5.93 24.18 4.00
N VAL A 280 6.17 23.12 4.78
CA VAL A 280 6.20 21.72 4.31
C VAL A 280 4.91 20.98 4.65
N LEU A 281 4.47 21.03 5.91
CA LEU A 281 3.14 20.63 6.35
C LEU A 281 2.20 21.83 6.19
N ALA A 282 1.98 22.23 4.95
CA ALA A 282 1.36 23.52 4.65
C ALA A 282 -0.18 23.52 4.78
N TYR A 283 -0.72 24.69 5.10
CA TYR A 283 -2.15 24.97 4.98
C TYR A 283 -2.48 25.31 3.53
N THR A 284 -2.75 24.30 2.71
CA THR A 284 -2.83 24.48 1.25
C THR A 284 -4.18 24.95 0.73
N ALA A 285 -5.25 24.84 1.52
CA ALA A 285 -6.57 25.42 1.23
C ALA A 285 -7.04 26.39 2.34
N PRO A 286 -6.28 27.48 2.62
CA PRO A 286 -6.65 28.41 3.69
C PRO A 286 -7.90 29.20 3.30
N ARG A 287 -8.81 29.37 4.25
CA ARG A 287 -10.02 30.19 4.09
C ARG A 287 -9.76 31.64 4.49
N GLN A 288 -10.73 32.49 4.15
CA GLN A 288 -10.73 33.88 4.62
C GLN A 288 -10.57 33.93 6.14
N GLY A 289 -9.61 34.73 6.62
CA GLY A 289 -9.28 34.81 8.05
C GLY A 289 -8.04 34.02 8.47
N CYS A 290 -7.53 33.10 7.64
CA CYS A 290 -6.27 32.40 7.95
C CYS A 290 -5.08 33.40 7.96
N PRO A 291 -4.26 33.43 9.02
CA PRO A 291 -3.10 34.33 9.10
C PRO A 291 -1.90 33.87 8.26
N VAL A 292 -1.93 32.64 7.73
CA VAL A 292 -0.84 32.00 6.98
C VAL A 292 -1.24 31.88 5.51
N ARG A 293 -0.29 32.06 4.60
CA ARG A 293 -0.46 31.75 3.17
C ARG A 293 0.53 30.67 2.77
N PRO A 294 0.10 29.60 2.07
CA PRO A 294 1.01 28.58 1.59
C PRO A 294 1.90 29.12 0.48
N ASP A 295 3.14 28.65 0.45
CA ASP A 295 4.04 28.86 -0.68
C ASP A 295 3.63 27.92 -1.83
N TRP A 296 3.65 28.41 -3.07
CA TRP A 296 3.39 27.60 -4.26
C TRP A 296 4.41 26.46 -4.46
N ASN A 297 5.55 26.53 -3.76
CA ASN A 297 6.58 25.50 -3.71
C ASN A 297 6.40 24.50 -2.54
N CYS A 298 5.33 24.58 -1.75
CA CYS A 298 5.08 23.56 -0.73
C CYS A 298 4.88 22.20 -1.41
N LEU A 299 5.25 21.13 -0.71
CA LEU A 299 5.33 19.79 -1.31
C LEU A 299 3.97 19.31 -1.83
N GLU A 300 2.86 19.65 -1.18
CA GLU A 300 1.53 19.30 -1.67
C GLU A 300 1.15 20.06 -2.96
N TYR A 301 1.60 21.29 -3.17
CA TYR A 301 1.39 21.95 -4.47
C TYR A 301 2.24 21.31 -5.57
N VAL A 302 3.54 21.09 -5.32
CA VAL A 302 4.41 20.57 -6.36
C VAL A 302 4.21 19.08 -6.67
N HIS A 303 3.72 18.27 -5.72
CA HIS A 303 3.37 16.87 -5.98
C HIS A 303 2.16 16.70 -6.90
N GLY A 304 1.30 17.72 -6.98
CA GLY A 304 0.14 17.70 -7.88
C GLY A 304 0.55 17.81 -9.34
N ASN A 305 1.75 18.32 -9.66
CA ASN A 305 2.22 18.41 -11.04
C ASN A 305 2.37 17.03 -11.70
N PRO A 306 3.06 16.02 -11.10
CA PRO A 306 3.04 14.66 -11.64
C PRO A 306 1.67 14.01 -11.75
N HIS A 307 0.73 14.30 -10.84
CA HIS A 307 -0.67 13.84 -10.95
C HIS A 307 -1.34 14.35 -12.23
N ILE A 308 -1.24 15.66 -12.49
CA ILE A 308 -1.73 16.28 -13.73
C ILE A 308 -0.96 15.78 -14.96
N TRP A 309 0.36 15.62 -14.84
CA TRP A 309 1.20 15.18 -15.93
C TRP A 309 0.86 13.76 -16.38
N VAL A 310 0.59 12.82 -15.46
CA VAL A 310 0.09 11.49 -15.85
C VAL A 310 -1.32 11.61 -16.43
N GLY A 311 -2.15 12.46 -15.81
CA GLY A 311 -3.52 12.73 -16.26
C GLY A 311 -4.43 11.51 -16.14
N GLY A 312 -5.61 11.59 -16.77
CA GLY A 312 -6.61 10.52 -16.68
C GLY A 312 -7.02 10.26 -15.23
N ASP A 313 -6.87 9.03 -14.76
CA ASP A 313 -7.24 8.66 -13.38
C ASP A 313 -6.37 9.35 -12.33
N MET A 314 -5.10 9.63 -12.63
CA MET A 314 -4.20 10.33 -11.72
C MET A 314 -4.59 11.81 -11.48
N LEU A 315 -5.56 12.36 -12.22
CA LEU A 315 -5.92 13.77 -12.12
C LEU A 315 -6.75 14.12 -10.88
N ASP A 316 -7.59 13.22 -10.40
CA ASP A 316 -8.57 13.51 -9.36
C ASP A 316 -8.43 12.59 -8.14
N GLN A 317 -8.56 13.14 -6.94
CA GLN A 317 -8.48 12.37 -5.69
C GLN A 317 -9.37 11.12 -5.72
N SER A 318 -10.60 11.22 -6.23
CA SER A 318 -11.55 10.11 -6.24
C SER A 318 -11.11 8.93 -7.12
N THR A 319 -10.18 9.14 -8.04
CA THR A 319 -9.79 8.15 -9.04
C THR A 319 -8.29 7.83 -9.06
N SER A 320 -7.43 8.70 -8.51
CA SER A 320 -5.97 8.58 -8.60
C SER A 320 -5.41 7.28 -8.05
N ALA A 321 -5.96 6.79 -6.93
CA ALA A 321 -5.56 5.52 -6.35
C ALA A 321 -5.97 4.26 -7.18
N ASN A 322 -6.73 4.42 -8.28
CA ASN A 322 -6.93 3.33 -9.25
C ASN A 322 -5.62 2.91 -9.93
N ASP A 323 -4.69 3.86 -10.10
CA ASP A 323 -3.45 3.66 -10.84
C ASP A 323 -2.29 3.29 -9.89
N PRO A 324 -1.60 2.14 -10.07
CA PRO A 324 -0.41 1.79 -9.31
C PRO A 324 0.70 2.85 -9.29
N VAL A 325 0.76 3.71 -10.32
CA VAL A 325 1.69 4.86 -10.37
C VAL A 325 1.51 5.76 -9.15
N PHE A 326 0.29 5.89 -8.62
CA PHE A 326 -0.03 6.66 -7.41
C PHE A 326 0.88 6.30 -6.23
N TYR A 327 1.02 5.01 -5.94
CA TYR A 327 1.72 4.55 -4.75
C TYR A 327 3.23 4.73 -4.88
N MET A 328 3.77 4.57 -6.09
CA MET A 328 5.18 4.83 -6.38
C MET A 328 5.49 6.33 -6.39
N HIS A 329 4.56 7.17 -6.84
CA HIS A 329 4.64 8.63 -6.73
C HIS A 329 4.62 9.07 -5.26
N HIS A 330 3.67 8.60 -4.45
CA HIS A 330 3.60 8.96 -3.02
C HIS A 330 4.75 8.36 -2.19
N SER A 331 5.33 7.23 -2.60
CA SER A 331 6.59 6.72 -2.05
C SER A 331 7.76 7.71 -2.30
N PHE A 332 7.78 8.37 -3.47
CA PHE A 332 8.76 9.41 -3.80
C PHE A 332 8.51 10.72 -3.04
N VAL A 333 7.25 11.12 -2.89
CA VAL A 333 6.87 12.28 -2.06
C VAL A 333 7.31 12.07 -0.61
N ASP A 334 7.12 10.87 -0.05
CA ASP A 334 7.60 10.54 1.30
C ASP A 334 9.14 10.52 1.39
N LEU A 335 9.86 10.08 0.35
CA LEU A 335 11.32 10.22 0.28
C LEU A 335 11.76 11.70 0.32
N ILE A 336 11.12 12.57 -0.47
CA ILE A 336 11.41 14.01 -0.46
C ILE A 336 11.18 14.58 0.95
N TRP A 337 10.05 14.25 1.56
CA TRP A 337 9.77 14.72 2.91
C TRP A 337 10.77 14.18 3.94
N GLU A 338 11.11 12.90 3.89
CA GLU A 338 12.08 12.29 4.80
C GLU A 338 13.47 12.91 4.65
N ASN A 339 13.91 13.19 3.42
CA ASN A 339 15.16 13.92 3.17
C ASN A 339 15.12 15.34 3.75
N TRP A 340 14.00 16.04 3.63
CA TRP A 340 13.82 17.34 4.28
C TRP A 340 13.90 17.22 5.81
N ARG A 341 13.19 16.27 6.41
CA ARG A 341 13.23 16.00 7.87
C ARG A 341 14.65 15.70 8.33
N GLN A 342 15.39 14.92 7.55
CA GLN A 342 16.77 14.56 7.87
C GLN A 342 17.73 15.76 7.82
N LYS A 343 17.49 16.67 6.88
CA LYS A 343 18.32 17.86 6.67
C LYS A 343 17.99 19.01 7.62
N GLN A 344 16.71 19.24 7.93
CA GLN A 344 16.23 20.47 8.56
C GLN A 344 15.81 20.29 10.02
N GLN A 345 15.54 19.06 10.46
CA GLN A 345 15.05 18.78 11.80
C GLN A 345 16.01 17.90 12.58
N SER A 346 16.12 18.17 13.88
CA SER A 346 16.70 17.19 14.80
C SER A 346 15.81 15.94 14.85
N ARG A 347 16.36 14.84 15.36
CA ARG A 347 15.60 13.59 15.52
C ARG A 347 14.40 13.74 16.48
N ALA A 348 14.48 14.66 17.45
CA ALA A 348 13.39 14.94 18.39
C ALA A 348 12.30 15.82 17.75
N ASP A 349 12.70 16.86 17.01
CA ASP A 349 11.75 17.75 16.30
C ASP A 349 10.89 16.96 15.32
N ARG A 350 11.53 15.98 14.65
CA ARG A 350 10.89 15.02 13.75
C ARG A 350 9.66 14.33 14.32
N GLU A 351 9.58 14.08 15.63
CA GLU A 351 8.47 13.38 16.28
C GLU A 351 7.37 14.31 16.80
N THR A 352 7.65 15.62 16.92
CA THR A 352 6.86 16.50 17.78
C THR A 352 6.41 17.80 17.11
N VAL A 353 7.17 18.29 16.14
CA VAL A 353 6.95 19.57 15.47
C VAL A 353 5.90 19.40 14.38
N TYR A 354 4.72 19.97 14.64
CA TYR A 354 3.56 20.00 13.75
C TYR A 354 3.01 21.44 13.73
N PRO A 355 2.40 21.91 12.62
CA PRO A 355 1.78 23.23 12.56
C PRO A 355 0.67 23.42 13.60
N ASN A 356 0.37 24.67 13.95
CA ASN A 356 -0.70 24.96 14.91
C ASN A 356 -2.09 24.60 14.35
N ASP A 357 -2.99 24.17 15.22
CA ASP A 357 -4.37 23.89 14.84
C ASP A 357 -5.13 25.22 14.63
N ILE A 358 -5.31 25.63 13.37
CA ILE A 358 -6.01 26.87 12.98
C ILE A 358 -7.16 26.51 12.05
N ALA A 359 -8.40 26.62 12.54
CA ALA A 359 -9.61 26.18 11.84
C ALA A 359 -9.88 26.95 10.53
N GLU A 360 -9.44 28.21 10.49
CA GLU A 360 -9.49 29.07 9.30
C GLU A 360 -8.48 28.63 8.23
N CYS A 361 -7.39 27.97 8.63
CA CYS A 361 -6.33 27.56 7.70
C CYS A 361 -6.49 26.14 7.18
N SER A 362 -7.09 25.24 7.95
CA SER A 362 -7.35 23.86 7.52
C SER A 362 -8.53 23.27 8.29
N ASN A 363 -9.17 22.23 7.73
CA ASN A 363 -10.28 21.56 8.41
C ASN A 363 -9.78 20.75 9.63
N VAL A 364 -10.68 20.44 10.57
CA VAL A 364 -10.31 19.78 11.83
C VAL A 364 -9.71 18.37 11.66
N GLN A 365 -9.87 17.72 10.49
CA GLN A 365 -9.19 16.45 10.22
C GLN A 365 -7.68 16.60 10.02
N HIS A 366 -7.16 17.82 9.85
CA HIS A 366 -5.72 18.07 9.81
C HIS A 366 -5.12 18.41 11.17
N PHE A 367 -5.94 18.56 12.22
CA PHE A 367 -5.42 18.95 13.52
C PHE A 367 -4.51 17.87 14.10
N LYS A 368 -3.50 18.29 14.85
CA LYS A 368 -2.42 17.44 15.35
C LYS A 368 -2.93 16.15 16.01
N GLU A 369 -3.91 16.30 16.90
CA GLU A 369 -4.44 15.21 17.74
C GLU A 369 -5.70 14.54 17.16
N SER A 370 -6.16 14.98 15.99
CA SER A 370 -7.28 14.35 15.29
C SER A 370 -6.89 12.97 14.76
N ASP A 371 -7.87 12.08 14.75
CA ASP A 371 -7.69 10.74 14.18
C ASP A 371 -7.42 10.84 12.68
N MET A 372 -6.38 10.12 12.23
CA MET A 372 -5.96 10.03 10.84
C MET A 372 -6.90 9.10 10.09
N LYS A 373 -8.14 9.54 9.87
CA LYS A 373 -9.18 8.70 9.26
C LYS A 373 -8.79 8.24 7.84
N PRO A 374 -9.08 6.99 7.46
CA PRO A 374 -9.83 5.95 8.19
C PRO A 374 -8.94 4.99 9.02
N PHE A 375 -7.75 5.41 9.44
CA PHE A 375 -6.81 4.55 10.15
C PHE A 375 -7.10 4.57 11.66
N ASP A 376 -7.87 3.58 12.12
CA ASP A 376 -8.27 3.46 13.51
C ASP A 376 -7.06 3.44 14.47
N GLY A 377 -7.15 4.22 15.55
CA GLY A 377 -6.13 4.29 16.59
C GLY A 377 -4.85 5.04 16.20
N VAL A 378 -4.84 5.72 15.04
CA VAL A 378 -3.70 6.53 14.59
C VAL A 378 -4.13 8.00 14.52
N LYS A 379 -3.33 8.89 15.11
CA LYS A 379 -3.50 10.35 15.03
C LYS A 379 -2.60 10.93 13.96
N ASN A 380 -2.90 12.14 13.48
CA ASN A 380 -2.03 12.82 12.51
C ASN A 380 -0.59 12.97 13.00
N ILE A 381 -0.42 13.29 14.29
CA ILE A 381 0.91 13.39 14.92
C ILE A 381 1.69 12.07 14.88
N ASP A 382 1.02 10.91 14.94
CA ASP A 382 1.69 9.60 14.92
C ASP A 382 2.37 9.33 13.58
N GLY A 383 1.87 9.92 12.48
CA GLY A 383 2.51 9.85 11.16
C GLY A 383 3.85 10.58 11.09
N LEU A 384 4.21 11.38 12.10
CA LEU A 384 5.54 11.94 12.25
C LEU A 384 6.57 10.94 12.80
N SER A 385 6.17 9.75 13.24
CA SER A 385 7.13 8.92 13.99
C SER A 385 8.37 8.55 13.19
N ASN A 386 9.55 8.53 13.81
CA ASN A 386 10.75 7.96 13.17
C ASN A 386 10.63 6.43 13.06
N LYS A 387 9.70 5.78 13.79
CA LYS A 387 9.48 4.33 13.70
C LYS A 387 9.17 3.84 12.27
N TYR A 388 8.59 4.70 11.42
CA TYR A 388 8.40 4.37 10.00
C TYR A 388 9.75 4.05 9.34
N THR A 389 10.76 4.90 9.52
CA THR A 389 12.08 4.77 8.88
C THR A 389 13.12 4.03 9.70
N ASP A 390 12.91 3.89 11.02
CA ASP A 390 13.76 3.06 11.88
C ASP A 390 13.41 1.56 11.74
N ASN A 391 12.12 1.23 11.68
CA ASN A 391 11.67 -0.15 11.85
C ASN A 391 11.04 -0.75 10.59
N MET A 392 10.28 0.02 9.82
CA MET A 392 9.43 -0.53 8.77
C MET A 392 10.12 -0.54 7.40
N TYR A 393 10.68 0.59 7.00
CA TYR A 393 11.33 0.74 5.71
C TYR A 393 12.48 1.75 5.72
N GLN A 394 13.34 1.66 4.72
CA GLN A 394 14.40 2.63 4.42
C GLN A 394 14.35 2.96 2.93
N TYR A 395 15.05 4.02 2.54
CA TYR A 395 15.14 4.45 1.15
C TYR A 395 16.54 4.26 0.59
N GLU A 396 16.61 3.74 -0.64
CA GLU A 396 17.72 4.07 -1.52
C GLU A 396 17.54 5.53 -1.99
N GLN A 397 18.57 6.37 -1.85
CA GLN A 397 18.50 7.76 -2.29
C GLN A 397 18.35 7.86 -3.82
N ILE A 398 17.85 9.01 -4.30
CA ILE A 398 17.70 9.28 -5.73
C ILE A 398 19.05 9.00 -6.42
N PRO A 399 19.10 8.16 -7.50
CA PRO A 399 20.33 7.81 -8.16
C PRO A 399 21.14 9.04 -8.59
N THR A 400 22.44 9.01 -8.30
CA THR A 400 23.44 9.99 -8.76
C THR A 400 24.48 9.29 -9.61
N CYS A 401 25.28 10.05 -10.36
CA CYS A 401 26.28 9.49 -11.25
C CYS A 401 27.51 10.39 -11.40
N SER A 402 28.50 9.86 -12.11
CA SER A 402 29.70 10.57 -12.53
C SER A 402 30.19 9.98 -13.85
N ALA A 403 31.21 10.59 -14.46
CA ALA A 403 31.86 10.02 -15.64
C ALA A 403 32.41 8.59 -15.41
N GLY A 404 32.79 8.24 -14.17
CA GLY A 404 33.27 6.90 -13.82
C GLY A 404 32.17 5.89 -13.52
N ALA A 405 30.92 6.32 -13.39
CA ALA A 405 29.76 5.47 -13.11
C ALA A 405 28.56 5.92 -13.99
N PRO A 406 28.60 5.63 -15.30
CA PRO A 406 27.71 6.28 -16.28
C PRO A 406 26.30 5.68 -16.36
N ASN A 407 26.03 4.56 -15.70
CA ASN A 407 24.74 3.86 -15.81
C ASN A 407 23.78 4.16 -14.65
N CYS A 408 24.16 5.00 -13.68
CA CYS A 408 23.32 5.27 -12.50
C CYS A 408 22.88 4.00 -11.74
N GLY A 409 23.62 2.90 -11.91
CA GLY A 409 23.28 1.59 -11.39
C GLY A 409 22.11 0.88 -12.08
N SER A 410 21.59 1.36 -13.22
CA SER A 410 20.44 0.74 -13.90
C SER A 410 20.61 0.77 -15.42
N ASP A 411 20.22 -0.30 -16.11
CA ASP A 411 20.21 -0.34 -17.57
C ASP A 411 19.15 0.60 -18.19
N PHE A 412 18.23 1.09 -17.37
CA PHE A 412 17.14 1.99 -17.73
C PHE A 412 17.46 3.46 -17.44
N LEU A 413 18.63 3.75 -16.88
CA LEU A 413 19.12 5.10 -16.58
C LEU A 413 20.47 5.33 -17.26
N PHE A 414 20.81 6.59 -17.50
CA PHE A 414 22.15 6.98 -17.93
C PHE A 414 22.58 8.28 -17.24
N CYS A 415 23.89 8.54 -17.23
CA CYS A 415 24.46 9.75 -16.68
C CYS A 415 24.50 10.84 -17.75
N ASP A 416 23.72 11.90 -17.54
CA ASP A 416 23.82 13.14 -18.29
C ASP A 416 25.00 13.95 -17.76
N LEU A 417 26.00 14.14 -18.64
CA LEU A 417 27.20 14.93 -18.40
C LEU A 417 27.21 16.22 -19.22
N THR A 418 26.20 16.45 -20.07
CA THR A 418 26.21 17.54 -21.06
C THR A 418 25.45 18.78 -20.59
N HIS A 419 24.59 18.64 -19.57
CA HIS A 419 23.75 19.74 -19.07
C HIS A 419 24.13 20.24 -17.66
N GLY A 420 25.43 20.23 -17.35
CA GLY A 420 25.97 20.79 -16.10
C GLY A 420 26.51 19.72 -15.15
N ASN A 421 26.09 19.77 -13.88
CA ASN A 421 26.52 18.78 -12.90
C ASN A 421 26.02 17.38 -13.30
N PRO A 422 26.88 16.34 -13.19
CA PRO A 422 26.48 14.97 -13.50
C PRO A 422 25.19 14.57 -12.79
N ARG A 423 24.21 14.11 -13.58
CA ARG A 423 22.90 13.73 -13.05
C ARG A 423 22.35 12.51 -13.79
N CYS A 424 21.57 11.72 -13.08
CA CYS A 424 20.89 10.58 -13.66
C CYS A 424 19.66 11.02 -14.44
N VAL A 425 19.48 10.44 -15.62
CA VAL A 425 18.35 10.70 -16.51
C VAL A 425 17.79 9.37 -16.99
N SER A 426 16.47 9.31 -17.17
CA SER A 426 15.80 8.13 -17.71
C SER A 426 16.20 7.87 -19.15
N LYS A 427 16.35 6.59 -19.51
CA LYS A 427 16.39 6.20 -20.91
C LYS A 427 15.02 6.34 -21.56
N ALA A 428 15.05 6.68 -22.85
CA ALA A 428 13.89 6.68 -23.73
C ALA A 428 13.51 5.24 -24.09
N ARG A 429 12.20 4.95 -24.07
CA ARG A 429 11.63 3.70 -24.59
C ARG A 429 11.93 3.54 -26.08
N GLU A 430 11.70 2.34 -26.60
CA GLU A 430 11.82 2.08 -28.04
C GLU A 430 10.94 3.05 -28.85
N GLY A 431 11.53 3.70 -29.85
CA GLY A 431 10.86 4.73 -30.66
C GLY A 431 10.84 6.14 -30.05
N GLY A 432 11.32 6.32 -28.82
CA GLY A 432 11.44 7.64 -28.18
C GLY A 432 12.54 8.53 -28.77
N LYS A 433 12.45 9.84 -28.51
CA LYS A 433 13.41 10.84 -29.00
C LYS A 433 14.75 10.78 -28.26
N CYS A 434 15.79 11.17 -28.98
CA CYS A 434 17.16 11.32 -28.46
C CYS A 434 17.83 12.64 -28.91
N ASP A 435 17.07 13.52 -29.54
CA ASP A 435 17.52 14.86 -29.93
C ASP A 435 17.31 15.88 -28.80
N GLY A 436 17.66 17.14 -29.04
CA GLY A 436 17.37 18.23 -28.10
C GLY A 436 18.44 18.43 -27.02
N GLY A 437 19.72 18.30 -27.39
CA GLY A 437 20.87 18.43 -26.47
C GLY A 437 21.42 17.10 -25.95
N PHE A 438 20.75 16.00 -26.30
CA PHE A 438 21.12 14.63 -25.94
C PHE A 438 21.75 13.86 -27.09
N GLU A 439 22.19 14.58 -28.13
CA GLU A 439 22.88 13.98 -29.26
C GLU A 439 24.13 13.25 -28.76
N GLN A 440 24.28 11.99 -29.15
CA GLN A 440 25.40 11.10 -28.77
C GLN A 440 25.37 10.60 -27.31
N SER A 441 24.28 10.81 -26.58
CA SER A 441 24.09 10.22 -25.25
C SER A 441 23.61 8.76 -25.30
N ASP A 442 23.68 8.04 -24.17
CA ASP A 442 23.18 6.67 -24.03
C ASP A 442 21.66 6.58 -23.80
N ILE A 443 20.90 7.60 -24.20
CA ILE A 443 19.48 7.76 -23.85
C ILE A 443 18.58 6.64 -24.38
N CYS A 444 18.90 5.96 -25.49
CA CYS A 444 18.02 4.91 -26.02
C CYS A 444 18.10 3.61 -25.20
N TYR A 445 16.99 3.17 -24.62
CA TYR A 445 16.87 1.81 -24.11
C TYR A 445 16.83 0.81 -25.28
N LYS A 446 17.74 -0.18 -25.29
CA LYS A 446 17.90 -1.21 -26.34
C LYS A 446 18.03 -0.70 -27.81
N GLY A 447 18.18 0.61 -28.01
CA GLY A 447 18.13 1.27 -29.33
C GLY A 447 16.67 1.49 -29.78
N THR A 448 16.30 2.42 -30.64
CA THR A 448 17.05 3.08 -31.69
C THR A 448 16.41 4.45 -31.99
N CYS A 449 17.13 5.55 -31.88
CA CYS A 449 16.79 6.87 -32.41
C CYS A 449 17.84 7.25 -33.47
N GLN A 450 17.45 7.71 -34.66
CA GLN A 450 18.39 7.80 -35.80
C GLN A 450 18.27 9.04 -36.72
N ASN A 451 18.21 10.28 -36.21
CA ASN A 451 19.15 11.38 -36.59
C ASN A 451 19.35 12.38 -35.44
N GLY A 452 19.45 11.78 -34.24
CA GLY A 452 19.77 12.37 -32.94
C GLY A 452 20.73 11.55 -32.04
N ARG A 453 21.53 10.55 -32.46
CA ARG A 453 21.19 9.14 -32.75
C ARG A 453 21.68 8.18 -31.63
N CYS A 454 20.91 7.19 -31.20
CA CYS A 454 21.43 5.94 -30.62
C CYS A 454 20.80 4.74 -31.32
N VAL A 455 21.55 3.72 -31.78
CA VAL A 455 21.01 2.71 -32.72
C VAL A 455 21.38 1.25 -32.41
N GLY A 456 20.42 0.34 -32.54
CA GLY A 456 20.61 -1.11 -32.74
C GLY A 456 21.32 -1.91 -31.63
N LYS A 457 20.97 -1.76 -30.35
CA LYS A 457 21.74 -2.42 -29.27
C LYS A 457 21.44 -3.93 -29.19
N ASN A 458 22.37 -4.76 -29.69
CA ASN A 458 22.61 -6.16 -29.30
C ASN A 458 24.12 -6.50 -29.41
N GLU A 459 24.89 -6.33 -28.34
CA GLU A 459 25.78 -7.32 -27.69
C GLU A 459 26.56 -6.66 -26.55
N VAL A 460 26.76 -7.44 -25.48
CA VAL A 460 27.48 -7.11 -24.25
C VAL A 460 28.86 -6.52 -24.56
N THR A 461 29.22 -5.40 -23.92
CA THR A 461 30.52 -5.22 -23.24
C THR A 461 30.71 -3.80 -22.70
N THR A 462 31.26 -3.72 -21.50
CA THR A 462 32.26 -2.72 -21.11
C THR A 462 33.26 -3.40 -20.15
N PRO A 463 34.48 -2.89 -19.94
CA PRO A 463 35.28 -1.95 -20.74
C PRO A 463 36.75 -2.43 -20.96
N SER A 464 37.49 -1.76 -21.85
CA SER A 464 38.91 -1.33 -21.67
C SER A 464 39.79 -1.42 -22.93
N THR A 465 40.78 -0.53 -22.93
CA THR A 465 41.78 -0.10 -23.90
C THR A 465 42.71 -1.17 -24.50
N LYS A 466 42.93 -1.11 -25.83
CA LYS A 466 44.21 -0.96 -26.58
C LYS A 466 44.24 -1.74 -27.92
N VAL A 467 44.44 -0.98 -29.02
CA VAL A 467 45.34 -1.15 -30.21
C VAL A 467 45.45 -2.55 -30.91
N PRO A 468 45.56 -2.61 -32.26
CA PRO A 468 44.98 -3.67 -33.08
C PRO A 468 45.97 -4.75 -33.53
N ASP A 469 45.45 -5.93 -33.89
CA ASP A 469 46.06 -6.73 -34.97
C ASP A 469 45.03 -7.62 -35.68
N GLN A 470 45.37 -7.93 -36.92
CA GLN A 470 44.60 -8.42 -38.04
C GLN A 470 44.14 -9.90 -37.91
N THR A 471 43.19 -10.26 -38.79
CA THR A 471 43.23 -11.43 -39.69
C THR A 471 42.00 -12.38 -39.60
N THR A 472 41.26 -12.39 -40.71
CA THR A 472 40.49 -13.50 -41.33
C THR A 472 39.16 -14.00 -40.72
N THR A 473 38.10 -13.76 -41.50
CA THR A 473 36.89 -14.58 -41.69
C THR A 473 37.26 -16.00 -42.18
N PRO A 474 36.41 -17.04 -41.99
CA PRO A 474 35.26 -17.19 -42.88
C PRO A 474 33.93 -17.64 -42.23
N THR A 475 32.87 -17.12 -42.83
CA THR A 475 31.46 -17.52 -42.92
C THR A 475 31.12 -18.98 -42.60
N THR A 476 30.08 -19.22 -41.80
CA THR A 476 29.16 -20.35 -42.01
C THR A 476 27.72 -20.04 -41.55
N THR A 477 26.82 -20.49 -42.41
CA THR A 477 25.36 -20.41 -42.56
C THR A 477 24.50 -20.97 -41.41
N THR A 478 23.44 -20.23 -41.09
CA THR A 478 22.06 -20.58 -40.64
C THR A 478 21.79 -21.91 -39.92
N SER A 479 21.13 -21.83 -38.76
CA SER A 479 20.04 -22.76 -38.37
C SER A 479 19.17 -22.17 -37.24
N THR A 480 18.00 -21.69 -37.62
CA THR A 480 16.91 -21.24 -36.76
C THR A 480 16.28 -22.46 -36.09
N THR A 481 16.42 -22.60 -34.77
CA THR A 481 15.68 -23.62 -34.00
C THR A 481 14.58 -22.92 -33.21
N THR A 482 13.35 -23.11 -33.69
CA THR A 482 12.09 -22.76 -33.03
C THR A 482 11.95 -23.60 -31.75
N ILE A 483 12.12 -22.97 -30.58
CA ILE A 483 11.72 -23.58 -29.30
C ILE A 483 10.27 -23.19 -29.04
N ALA A 484 9.40 -24.19 -29.10
CA ALA A 484 7.99 -24.10 -28.77
C ALA A 484 7.80 -23.76 -27.28
N THR A 485 7.00 -22.74 -27.02
CA THR A 485 6.55 -22.33 -25.70
C THR A 485 5.55 -23.36 -25.16
N THR A 486 6.01 -24.36 -24.41
CA THR A 486 5.12 -25.20 -23.61
C THR A 486 4.67 -24.41 -22.39
N ARG A 487 3.45 -23.85 -22.46
CA ARG A 487 2.72 -23.36 -21.29
C ARG A 487 2.51 -24.52 -20.31
N LEU A 488 3.13 -24.44 -19.15
CA LEU A 488 2.63 -25.08 -17.93
C LEU A 488 2.06 -23.98 -17.04
N SER A 489 0.83 -23.61 -17.38
CA SER A 489 -0.10 -22.98 -16.45
C SER A 489 -0.69 -24.09 -15.60
N THR A 490 -0.46 -24.03 -14.29
CA THR A 490 -1.37 -24.50 -13.23
C THR A 490 -0.78 -24.06 -11.89
N THR A 491 -0.67 -22.74 -11.70
CA THR A 491 -0.65 -22.19 -10.34
C THR A 491 -2.06 -22.37 -9.79
N PRO A 492 -2.26 -22.96 -8.60
CA PRO A 492 -3.61 -23.10 -8.02
C PRO A 492 -4.23 -21.71 -7.90
N ALA A 493 -5.46 -21.55 -8.39
CA ALA A 493 -6.24 -20.36 -8.12
C ALA A 493 -6.36 -20.19 -6.60
N PHE A 494 -5.72 -19.16 -6.05
CA PHE A 494 -6.01 -18.71 -4.70
C PHE A 494 -7.40 -18.06 -4.76
N VAL A 495 -8.42 -18.87 -4.50
CA VAL A 495 -9.81 -18.42 -4.39
C VAL A 495 -9.98 -17.88 -2.98
N ASN A 496 -9.78 -16.57 -2.78
CA ASN A 496 -10.13 -15.90 -1.53
C ASN A 496 -11.64 -15.64 -1.49
N CYS A 497 -12.42 -16.71 -1.44
CA CYS A 497 -13.86 -16.62 -1.31
C CYS A 497 -14.30 -17.37 -0.05
N PHE A 498 -14.03 -16.75 1.09
CA PHE A 498 -14.41 -17.25 2.40
C PHE A 498 -15.46 -16.34 3.03
N ASN A 499 -16.13 -16.87 4.03
CA ASN A 499 -16.82 -16.05 5.01
C ASN A 499 -15.85 -15.84 6.18
N GLU A 500 -15.94 -14.67 6.81
CA GLU A 500 -15.11 -14.29 7.94
C GLU A 500 -15.87 -14.46 9.27
N ASN A 501 -17.10 -14.99 9.24
CA ASN A 501 -17.94 -15.22 10.42
C ASN A 501 -18.86 -16.43 10.25
N GLN A 502 -18.96 -17.27 11.29
CA GLN A 502 -19.78 -18.49 11.30
C GLN A 502 -21.28 -18.25 11.06
N CYS A 503 -21.76 -17.02 11.26
CA CYS A 503 -23.16 -16.66 11.06
C CYS A 503 -23.47 -16.09 9.67
N CYS A 504 -22.48 -15.98 8.78
CA CYS A 504 -22.66 -15.42 7.45
C CYS A 504 -23.76 -16.12 6.63
N ALA A 505 -23.84 -17.45 6.67
CA ALA A 505 -24.89 -18.20 5.96
C ALA A 505 -26.29 -17.93 6.54
N THR A 506 -26.41 -17.89 7.86
CA THR A 506 -27.69 -17.60 8.56
C THR A 506 -28.14 -16.16 8.31
N TRP A 507 -27.22 -15.20 8.31
CA TRP A 507 -27.53 -13.81 8.01
C TRP A 507 -27.89 -13.61 6.54
N ALA A 508 -27.19 -14.28 5.63
CA ALA A 508 -27.50 -14.24 4.21
C ALA A 508 -28.92 -14.77 3.93
N THR A 509 -29.28 -15.93 4.47
CA THR A 509 -30.63 -16.50 4.37
C THR A 509 -31.70 -15.63 5.04
N SER A 510 -31.32 -14.87 6.07
CA SER A 510 -32.20 -13.90 6.73
C SER A 510 -32.38 -12.58 5.95
N GLY A 511 -31.67 -12.38 4.84
CA GLY A 511 -31.77 -11.19 3.98
C GLY A 511 -30.75 -10.09 4.28
N GLU A 512 -29.74 -10.34 5.11
CA GLU A 512 -28.73 -9.34 5.49
C GLU A 512 -27.84 -8.91 4.33
N CYS A 513 -27.66 -9.74 3.30
CA CYS A 513 -26.93 -9.33 2.09
C CYS A 513 -27.55 -8.10 1.39
N THR A 514 -28.83 -7.84 1.65
CA THR A 514 -29.56 -6.65 1.17
C THR A 514 -29.72 -5.59 2.26
N ARG A 515 -29.97 -6.00 3.52
CA ARG A 515 -30.22 -5.07 4.64
C ARG A 515 -28.96 -4.48 5.25
N ASN A 516 -27.85 -5.22 5.27
CA ASN A 516 -26.53 -4.80 5.74
C ASN A 516 -25.45 -5.09 4.68
N PRO A 517 -25.54 -4.48 3.49
CA PRO A 517 -24.70 -4.83 2.35
C PRO A 517 -23.22 -4.48 2.58
N VAL A 518 -22.88 -3.51 3.45
CA VAL A 518 -21.50 -3.10 3.70
C VAL A 518 -20.73 -4.19 4.47
N TYR A 519 -21.29 -4.67 5.59
CA TYR A 519 -20.72 -5.78 6.34
C TYR A 519 -20.75 -7.06 5.51
N MET A 520 -21.93 -7.42 5.00
CA MET A 520 -22.17 -8.71 4.39
C MET A 520 -21.42 -8.90 3.06
N ASN A 521 -21.21 -7.86 2.27
CA ASN A 521 -20.43 -7.97 1.03
C ASN A 521 -18.92 -8.02 1.27
N SER A 522 -18.45 -7.69 2.49
CA SER A 522 -17.02 -7.65 2.82
C SER A 522 -16.59 -8.83 3.68
N TRP A 523 -17.45 -9.27 4.62
CA TRP A 523 -17.18 -10.33 5.59
C TRP A 523 -17.94 -11.63 5.28
N CYS A 524 -19.01 -11.58 4.47
CA CYS A 524 -19.82 -12.75 4.13
C CYS A 524 -19.89 -12.97 2.61
N MET A 525 -18.76 -12.75 1.95
CA MET A 525 -18.66 -12.71 0.48
C MET A 525 -19.17 -13.99 -0.17
N ALA A 526 -18.82 -15.15 0.37
CA ALA A 526 -19.26 -16.44 -0.15
C ALA A 526 -20.78 -16.63 0.03
N SER A 527 -21.31 -16.35 1.23
CA SER A 527 -22.74 -16.50 1.53
C SER A 527 -23.64 -15.51 0.77
N CYS A 528 -23.13 -14.32 0.46
CA CYS A 528 -23.85 -13.30 -0.31
C CYS A 528 -23.62 -13.39 -1.82
N GLY A 529 -22.93 -14.43 -2.30
CA GLY A 529 -22.67 -14.62 -3.73
C GLY A 529 -21.82 -13.52 -4.36
N ARG A 530 -20.97 -12.83 -3.58
CA ARG A 530 -20.01 -11.83 -4.08
C ARG A 530 -18.78 -12.46 -4.70
N CYS A 531 -18.54 -13.73 -4.39
CA CYS A 531 -17.53 -14.57 -4.98
C CYS A 531 -18.04 -16.01 -5.04
N LYS A 532 -17.34 -16.87 -5.77
CA LYS A 532 -17.64 -18.30 -5.84
C LYS A 532 -16.55 -19.10 -5.10
N PRO A 533 -16.86 -19.77 -3.98
CA PRO A 533 -15.89 -20.59 -3.25
C PRO A 533 -15.51 -21.85 -4.02
N SER A 534 -14.32 -22.38 -3.75
CA SER A 534 -13.85 -23.68 -4.26
C SER A 534 -14.33 -24.87 -3.43
N PHE A 535 -15.08 -24.60 -2.36
CA PHE A 535 -15.66 -25.56 -1.42
C PHE A 535 -17.17 -25.33 -1.31
N ASP A 536 -17.89 -26.32 -0.80
CA ASP A 536 -19.33 -26.23 -0.57
C ASP A 536 -19.62 -25.60 0.79
N ILE A 537 -20.13 -24.36 0.78
CA ILE A 537 -20.47 -23.59 1.99
C ILE A 537 -21.61 -24.20 2.81
N SER A 538 -22.36 -25.15 2.26
CA SER A 538 -23.46 -25.82 2.98
C SER A 538 -22.98 -26.98 3.85
N VAL A 539 -21.73 -27.40 3.71
CA VAL A 539 -21.18 -28.51 4.49
C VAL A 539 -20.91 -28.05 5.92
N GLU A 540 -21.60 -28.71 6.86
CA GLU A 540 -21.68 -28.20 8.22
C GLU A 540 -20.39 -28.45 9.04
N CYS A 541 -19.72 -29.57 8.81
CA CYS A 541 -18.54 -29.99 9.56
C CYS A 541 -17.40 -30.32 8.60
N SER A 542 -16.79 -29.27 8.04
CA SER A 542 -15.62 -29.40 7.17
C SER A 542 -14.64 -28.26 7.40
N ASP A 543 -13.39 -28.52 7.04
CA ASP A 543 -12.37 -27.50 6.90
C ASP A 543 -12.36 -27.00 5.46
N HIS A 544 -12.68 -25.72 5.26
CA HIS A 544 -12.68 -25.10 3.94
C HIS A 544 -11.31 -24.58 3.55
N HIS A 545 -10.39 -24.46 4.52
CA HIS A 545 -9.03 -24.03 4.27
C HIS A 545 -8.02 -25.14 4.53
N LYS A 546 -7.02 -25.23 3.65
CA LYS A 546 -6.01 -26.30 3.70
C LYS A 546 -5.10 -26.25 4.94
N GLN A 547 -5.08 -25.11 5.64
CA GLN A 547 -4.24 -24.89 6.83
C GLN A 547 -4.99 -25.05 8.17
N CYS A 548 -6.24 -25.52 8.17
CA CYS A 548 -7.03 -25.61 9.40
C CYS A 548 -6.36 -26.43 10.50
N LYS A 549 -5.80 -27.59 10.15
CA LYS A 549 -5.01 -28.42 11.08
C LYS A 549 -3.91 -27.62 11.75
N PHE A 550 -3.13 -26.89 10.95
CA PHE A 550 -2.02 -26.10 11.43
C PHE A 550 -2.47 -24.96 12.36
N TRP A 551 -3.51 -24.21 12.00
CA TRP A 551 -4.01 -23.12 12.84
C TRP A 551 -4.63 -23.61 14.16
N ALA A 552 -5.30 -24.76 14.14
CA ALA A 552 -5.81 -25.34 15.38
C ALA A 552 -4.69 -25.80 16.32
N ASP A 553 -3.62 -26.38 15.77
CA ASP A 553 -2.44 -26.79 16.54
C ASP A 553 -1.77 -25.56 17.22
N GLU A 554 -1.91 -24.36 16.65
CA GLU A 554 -1.45 -23.06 17.20
C GLU A 554 -2.47 -22.35 18.13
N GLY A 555 -3.61 -22.98 18.41
CA GLY A 555 -4.63 -22.44 19.33
C GLY A 555 -5.61 -21.43 18.71
N GLU A 556 -5.59 -21.24 17.39
CA GLU A 556 -6.47 -20.29 16.69
C GLU A 556 -7.95 -20.63 16.84
N CYS A 557 -8.30 -21.88 17.13
CA CYS A 557 -9.69 -22.25 17.45
C CYS A 557 -10.28 -21.46 18.62
N LYS A 558 -9.41 -20.91 19.51
CA LYS A 558 -9.81 -20.01 20.60
C LYS A 558 -9.50 -18.55 20.28
N ASN A 559 -8.34 -18.27 19.68
CA ASN A 559 -7.87 -16.90 19.47
C ASN A 559 -8.55 -16.20 18.28
N ASN A 560 -8.98 -16.98 17.29
CA ASN A 560 -9.67 -16.52 16.10
C ASN A 560 -10.95 -17.35 15.88
N GLU A 561 -11.73 -17.45 16.95
CA GLU A 561 -12.89 -18.33 17.03
C GLU A 561 -13.88 -18.11 15.87
N LEU A 562 -14.18 -16.87 15.49
CA LEU A 562 -15.18 -16.57 14.45
C LEU A 562 -14.77 -17.03 13.04
N TRP A 563 -13.51 -16.86 12.69
CA TRP A 563 -12.96 -17.40 11.45
C TRP A 563 -12.92 -18.92 11.55
N MET A 564 -12.32 -19.45 12.62
CA MET A 564 -11.98 -20.86 12.76
C MET A 564 -13.22 -21.75 12.87
N THR A 565 -14.28 -21.26 13.51
CA THR A 565 -15.58 -21.92 13.52
C THR A 565 -16.28 -21.85 12.16
N GLU A 566 -15.98 -20.85 11.32
CA GLU A 566 -16.56 -20.74 9.99
C GLU A 566 -15.85 -21.63 8.97
N ASN A 567 -14.52 -21.62 8.92
CA ASN A 567 -13.83 -22.34 7.87
C ASN A 567 -12.80 -23.40 8.30
N CYS A 568 -12.68 -23.69 9.60
CA CYS A 568 -11.82 -24.74 10.18
C CYS A 568 -12.52 -25.60 11.22
N ARG A 569 -13.80 -25.84 10.99
CA ARG A 569 -14.73 -26.31 12.01
C ARG A 569 -14.49 -27.76 12.43
N GLN A 570 -14.08 -28.59 11.48
CA GLN A 570 -13.76 -29.99 11.75
C GLN A 570 -12.52 -30.09 12.61
N THR A 571 -11.45 -29.39 12.22
CA THR A 571 -10.22 -29.39 13.02
C THR A 571 -10.45 -28.78 14.41
N CYS A 572 -11.23 -27.70 14.52
CA CYS A 572 -11.50 -27.06 15.81
C CYS A 572 -12.50 -27.79 16.71
N ASN A 573 -12.99 -28.97 16.31
CA ASN A 573 -14.05 -29.70 17.00
C ASN A 573 -15.30 -28.83 17.26
N ALA A 574 -15.58 -27.87 16.39
CA ALA A 574 -16.64 -26.90 16.53
C ALA A 574 -17.92 -27.28 15.76
N CYS A 575 -18.04 -28.54 15.33
CA CYS A 575 -19.14 -29.03 14.50
C CYS A 575 -20.48 -29.16 15.24
N SER A 576 -20.45 -29.15 16.58
CA SER A 576 -21.63 -29.18 17.43
C SER A 576 -21.48 -28.16 18.54
N PRO A 577 -22.45 -27.25 18.77
CA PRO A 577 -23.72 -27.09 18.03
C PRO A 577 -23.52 -26.61 16.58
N THR A 578 -24.52 -26.78 15.72
CA THR A 578 -24.53 -26.31 14.31
C THR A 578 -24.47 -24.77 14.21
N ARG A 579 -24.00 -24.23 13.08
CA ARG A 579 -23.95 -22.78 12.78
C ARG A 579 -25.34 -22.19 12.93
N ALA A 580 -26.36 -22.89 12.44
CA ALA A 580 -27.74 -22.49 12.61
C ALA A 580 -28.14 -22.42 14.10
N GLU A 581 -27.76 -23.38 14.94
CA GLU A 581 -28.07 -23.37 16.38
C GLU A 581 -27.36 -22.24 17.13
N VAL A 582 -26.08 -22.01 16.82
CA VAL A 582 -25.28 -20.90 17.38
C VAL A 582 -25.88 -19.55 16.96
N CYS A 583 -26.19 -19.38 15.68
CA CYS A 583 -26.57 -18.11 15.08
C CYS A 583 -28.08 -17.82 15.11
N SER A 584 -28.91 -18.78 15.57
CA SER A 584 -30.36 -18.60 15.80
C SER A 584 -30.73 -18.34 17.27
N GLY A 585 -29.75 -18.37 18.19
CA GLY A 585 -29.99 -18.06 19.60
C GLY A 585 -30.51 -19.21 20.45
N LYS A 586 -30.32 -20.48 20.03
CA LYS A 586 -30.87 -21.66 20.70
C LYS A 586 -29.84 -22.60 21.35
N ALA A 587 -28.58 -22.18 21.51
CA ALA A 587 -27.59 -22.99 22.24
C ALA A 587 -27.74 -22.85 23.77
N THR A 588 -28.36 -23.90 24.33
CA THR A 588 -28.43 -24.40 25.72
C THR A 588 -27.66 -23.67 26.83
N THR A 589 -28.42 -23.23 27.83
CA THR A 589 -27.99 -22.97 29.22
C THR A 589 -27.12 -24.11 29.79
N GLN A 590 -25.86 -23.82 30.13
CA GLN A 590 -25.18 -24.51 31.24
C GLN A 590 -25.30 -23.65 32.52
N PRO A 591 -25.60 -24.24 33.69
CA PRO A 591 -25.75 -23.48 34.93
C PRO A 591 -24.39 -22.96 35.45
N PRO A 592 -24.39 -21.87 36.24
CA PRO A 592 -23.16 -21.26 36.73
C PRO A 592 -22.43 -22.15 37.75
N SER A 593 -21.11 -22.22 37.59
CA SER A 593 -20.16 -22.78 38.55
C SER A 593 -20.32 -22.11 39.92
N THR A 594 -20.86 -22.85 40.90
CA THR A 594 -20.87 -22.43 42.31
C THR A 594 -19.49 -22.64 42.93
N THR A 595 -18.96 -21.55 43.47
CA THR A 595 -17.82 -21.45 44.38
C THR A 595 -17.88 -22.53 45.47
N ALA A 596 -16.82 -23.34 45.61
CA ALA A 596 -16.62 -24.21 46.77
C ALA A 596 -15.22 -23.99 47.35
N THR A 597 -15.24 -23.51 48.59
CA THR A 597 -14.12 -23.20 49.47
C THR A 597 -13.27 -24.43 49.75
N THR A 598 -11.97 -24.17 49.90
CA THR A 598 -10.90 -25.07 50.31
C THR A 598 -11.26 -25.91 51.54
N GLN A 599 -11.21 -27.24 51.43
CA GLN A 599 -10.75 -28.12 52.52
C GLN A 599 -9.98 -29.32 51.98
N ARG A 600 -8.87 -29.58 52.67
CA ARG A 600 -7.83 -30.57 52.39
C ARG A 600 -8.17 -31.85 53.15
N VAL A 601 -8.42 -32.97 52.46
CA VAL A 601 -8.24 -34.32 53.04
C VAL A 601 -7.75 -35.29 51.97
N THR A 602 -6.74 -36.05 52.37
CA THR A 602 -5.99 -37.11 51.71
C THR A 602 -6.83 -38.31 51.25
N ASN A 603 -6.53 -38.89 50.08
CA ASN A 603 -6.14 -40.31 49.92
C ASN A 603 -5.98 -40.72 48.44
N VAL A 604 -4.88 -41.46 48.20
CA VAL A 604 -4.54 -42.26 47.00
C VAL A 604 -5.14 -43.66 47.20
N PRO A 605 -5.72 -44.37 46.19
CA PRO A 605 -4.94 -45.41 45.49
C PRO A 605 -5.31 -45.79 44.03
N THR A 606 -4.24 -46.10 43.28
CA THR A 606 -4.00 -47.12 42.22
C THR A 606 -4.87 -47.33 40.95
N VAL A 607 -4.23 -47.04 39.80
CA VAL A 607 -3.91 -47.88 38.61
C VAL A 607 -4.84 -49.06 38.24
N LYS A 608 -5.31 -49.08 36.98
CA LYS A 608 -5.28 -50.27 36.10
C LYS A 608 -5.36 -49.92 34.62
N THR A 609 -4.41 -50.49 33.87
CA THR A 609 -4.19 -50.52 32.43
C THR A 609 -5.07 -51.54 31.72
N THR A 610 -5.52 -51.24 30.49
CA THR A 610 -5.80 -52.25 29.43
C THR A 610 -5.73 -51.62 28.03
N GLN A 611 -5.03 -52.33 27.12
CA GLN A 611 -4.78 -52.06 25.69
C GLN A 611 -5.93 -52.56 24.77
N PRO A 612 -5.90 -52.28 23.44
CA PRO A 612 -7.07 -52.25 22.53
C PRO A 612 -7.17 -53.45 21.56
N PRO A 613 -8.28 -53.60 20.80
CA PRO A 613 -8.33 -54.35 19.54
C PRO A 613 -8.43 -53.39 18.33
N THR A 614 -7.51 -53.38 17.35
CA THR A 614 -7.35 -54.24 16.15
C THR A 614 -8.55 -54.27 15.19
N THR A 615 -8.46 -53.49 14.09
CA THR A 615 -8.71 -53.91 12.68
C THR A 615 -8.34 -52.78 11.68
N LEU A 616 -7.60 -53.13 10.62
CA LEU A 616 -7.18 -52.31 9.45
C LEU A 616 -7.96 -52.72 8.19
N PRO A 617 -8.05 -51.82 7.17
CA PRO A 617 -7.79 -52.22 5.77
C PRO A 617 -6.97 -51.15 4.98
N THR A 618 -5.80 -51.46 4.41
CA THR A 618 -5.49 -51.89 3.01
C THR A 618 -5.89 -50.97 1.85
N SER A 619 -4.96 -50.11 1.37
CA SER A 619 -4.34 -50.15 0.01
C SER A 619 -3.66 -48.82 -0.39
N CYS A 620 -2.35 -48.82 -0.67
CA CYS A 620 -1.60 -47.70 -1.27
C CYS A 620 -1.26 -48.01 -2.75
N ASP A 621 -1.49 -47.04 -3.64
CA ASP A 621 -1.28 -47.11 -5.10
C ASP A 621 0.22 -46.84 -5.45
N PRO A 622 0.87 -47.56 -6.40
CA PRO A 622 2.32 -47.46 -6.66
C PRO A 622 2.82 -46.12 -7.23
N GLY A 623 1.97 -45.10 -7.36
CA GLY A 623 2.30 -43.79 -7.96
C GLY A 623 2.51 -42.63 -6.97
N CYS A 624 2.42 -42.85 -5.66
CA CYS A 624 2.45 -41.77 -4.66
C CYS A 624 3.82 -41.65 -3.97
N TRP A 625 4.56 -40.57 -4.26
CA TRP A 625 5.79 -40.18 -3.53
C TRP A 625 5.43 -39.23 -2.37
N ASN A 626 4.81 -39.76 -1.32
CA ASN A 626 4.58 -39.04 -0.06
C ASN A 626 5.26 -39.79 1.09
N GLU A 627 6.22 -39.12 1.71
CA GLU A 627 7.19 -39.63 2.68
C GLU A 627 6.56 -39.99 4.04
N PHE A 628 5.31 -39.57 4.29
CA PHE A 628 4.67 -39.69 5.60
C PHE A 628 3.57 -40.76 5.69
N ILE A 629 3.22 -41.44 4.60
CA ILE A 629 2.06 -42.36 4.58
C ILE A 629 2.47 -43.85 4.48
N CYS A 630 3.63 -44.19 3.89
CA CYS A 630 4.06 -45.59 3.69
C CYS A 630 5.18 -46.07 4.64
N CYS A 631 5.61 -45.26 5.61
CA CYS A 631 6.79 -45.53 6.46
C CYS A 631 6.69 -46.81 7.31
N GLU A 632 5.52 -47.14 7.87
CA GLU A 632 5.35 -48.32 8.72
C GLU A 632 5.42 -49.64 7.92
N GLU A 633 4.92 -49.67 6.68
CA GLU A 633 4.99 -50.87 5.82
C GLU A 633 6.40 -51.13 5.29
N TRP A 634 7.16 -50.10 4.88
CA TRP A 634 8.54 -50.26 4.39
C TRP A 634 9.51 -50.68 5.49
N LYS A 635 9.32 -50.15 6.70
CA LYS A 635 10.07 -50.56 7.90
C LYS A 635 9.87 -52.04 8.26
N GLN A 636 8.71 -52.61 7.97
CA GLN A 636 8.43 -54.04 8.18
C GLN A 636 9.02 -54.94 7.08
N GLN A 637 9.25 -54.40 5.88
CA GLN A 637 9.90 -55.13 4.75
C GLN A 637 11.43 -54.98 4.73
N GLY A 638 12.00 -54.20 5.65
CA GLY A 638 13.45 -54.05 5.81
C GLY A 638 14.12 -53.22 4.72
N GLN A 639 13.38 -52.30 4.09
CA GLN A 639 13.92 -51.32 3.14
C GLN A 639 14.28 -49.99 3.81
#